data_AF-A0A430LUC4-F1
#
_entry.id   AF-A0A430LUC4-F1
#
_cell.length_a   1.000
_cell.length_b   1.000
_cell.length_c   1.000
_cell.angle_alpha   90.00
_cell.angle_beta   90.00
_cell.angle_gamma   90.00
#
_symmetry.space_group_name_H-M   'P 1'
#
loop_
_entity.id
_entity.type
_entity.pdbx_description
1 polymer ?
#
loop_
_entity_poly.entity_id
_entity_poly.type
_entity_poly.pdbx_seq_one_letter_code
_entity_poly.pdbx_strand_id
1 'polypeptide(L)'
;MVKEFPLEVLQMVAGQLSGADLKSFSLVSVDTRAAVVRHLWSSITIHSSNEIKLYDITTKGFPDSCIPHVTQLRFAAPFQISHYYRCPDHIDDDTDESDSDNTIEEQEDESAGETQEDGLTGPLAFERLSQRASSFMGKFEKEKLKGFSWDMGCCVPETILGRDGLLPRMHPSLESLRLITDPSCDSQQLDLFHFRNLKSICWKEPHNNSHRLLEAVIKNNANHLTSLELDLPRRWKSGPPESVYFEGRASEDNLGYFGNTLKLHQHTPQPIFRSLTSLVLAHAPLGAAMVDMINFEVLRSLTLRLCPRWGVFTQRIVKMGFPINLKTFELHHDSSASYANVQYEVDEQDPNVTHHRKEPEPGQSEVEEFIDVCEGLEELFLNLPKPNHARSLWKHIARHEGSLKRLAVHHRTRHCNKSARSWGRVDLPSLGLTEHGNENRPYRPPSQNPLGELKLECLSLCCFPELVKFMLESSLSLPSLGLPSLSLSSLKLIHIRQTGNDLRFFGSMAVDLGFRLDTYEANNRGEDYEYEYNTRNFKDSARIKEPETQTPDPIELQDTFRCLGEWAFGPGGPPMLEAVAYGDFAHGGLAEQYSTVRSHLGIYANVCVTATYANRHGQNLPDALYRSLATIIAKHPILSAVPLDTTTTPRFVRLPRVDLNKVVTFIEKPGYTPGATSDPTLDELVESQHNLPFKQDNSLIPFWRITVLRNLDDSSWFSLCLCFHHSLLDTQSAVIIHQDLEYALAAHDNGTSADIVEGSLKTLLPPLESMVDLPISPDFVHAQQGLGEPPQNWWSGKPQTLPVQTRFTSIWIPSNSFTSLRQKCKEQGVTLTATLMSLLASAFFQVLPLEYTIIQGDCAVSLRRFLPDYIDQRSAGCYVGSLSEVYSRESQSIWENAKRTKKIIDETLQLRGADMPVGYLKHVPDISGWLLGKMGKRRWAAWELSNVGGFDDAPGLKIEERQVQSVMFSQSASACSGAVKVSVASGRDGRLGLGFTWQEGIVGDDVVEELVQNLVDLIRENTSECNTL
;
A
#
# COMPACT_ATOMS: atom_id res chain seq x y z
N MET A 1 -34.92 -24.86 -18.72
CA MET A 1 -33.47 -25.10 -18.52
C MET A 1 -32.96 -24.60 -17.17
N VAL A 2 -32.73 -23.30 -16.91
CA VAL A 2 -32.15 -22.87 -15.60
C VAL A 2 -33.05 -23.18 -14.39
N LYS A 3 -34.38 -23.09 -14.55
CA LYS A 3 -35.39 -23.43 -13.53
C LYS A 3 -35.48 -24.93 -13.20
N GLU A 4 -34.80 -25.80 -13.96
CA GLU A 4 -34.80 -27.25 -13.73
C GLU A 4 -33.59 -27.71 -12.90
N PHE A 5 -32.61 -26.83 -12.65
CA PHE A 5 -31.47 -27.17 -11.83
C PHE A 5 -31.81 -27.14 -10.33
N PRO A 6 -31.30 -28.11 -9.54
CA PRO A 6 -31.36 -28.05 -8.08
C PRO A 6 -30.72 -26.77 -7.54
N LEU A 7 -31.24 -26.27 -6.43
CA LEU A 7 -30.78 -25.02 -5.82
C LEU A 7 -29.30 -25.10 -5.41
N GLU A 8 -28.82 -26.28 -5.06
CA GLU A 8 -27.42 -26.57 -4.74
C GLU A 8 -26.50 -26.31 -5.94
N VAL A 9 -26.93 -26.71 -7.14
CA VAL A 9 -26.19 -26.46 -8.38
C VAL A 9 -26.18 -24.97 -8.70
N LEU A 10 -27.31 -24.29 -8.53
CA LEU A 10 -27.39 -22.84 -8.72
C LEU A 10 -26.52 -22.06 -7.72
N GLN A 11 -26.37 -22.56 -6.49
CA GLN A 11 -25.46 -22.01 -5.49
C GLN A 11 -23.99 -22.21 -5.88
N MET A 12 -23.62 -23.39 -6.38
CA MET A 12 -22.27 -23.63 -6.90
C MET A 12 -21.94 -22.70 -8.06
N VAL A 13 -22.88 -22.50 -8.99
CA VAL A 13 -22.74 -21.56 -10.11
C VAL A 13 -22.60 -20.13 -9.58
N ALA A 14 -23.44 -19.68 -8.66
CA ALA A 14 -23.33 -18.36 -8.05
C ALA A 14 -21.94 -18.12 -7.43
N GLY A 15 -21.36 -19.13 -6.78
CA GLY A 15 -20.02 -19.06 -6.21
C GLY A 15 -18.87 -18.95 -7.22
N GLN A 16 -19.13 -19.15 -8.51
CA GLN A 16 -18.16 -18.99 -9.60
C GLN A 16 -18.34 -17.67 -10.38
N LEU A 17 -19.39 -16.89 -10.08
CA LEU A 17 -19.71 -15.65 -10.78
C LEU A 17 -19.39 -14.44 -9.91
N SER A 18 -19.04 -13.31 -10.54
CA SER A 18 -18.76 -12.06 -9.84
C SER A 18 -19.42 -10.86 -10.53
N GLY A 19 -19.56 -9.75 -9.79
CA GLY A 19 -20.00 -8.46 -10.33
C GLY A 19 -21.28 -8.50 -11.18
N ALA A 20 -21.17 -8.07 -12.44
CA ALA A 20 -22.29 -7.97 -13.37
C ALA A 20 -22.90 -9.33 -13.75
N ASP A 21 -22.09 -10.38 -13.80
CA ASP A 21 -22.58 -11.73 -14.12
C ASP A 21 -23.40 -12.31 -12.98
N LEU A 22 -22.94 -12.11 -11.74
CA LEU A 22 -23.68 -12.50 -10.55
C LEU A 22 -25.01 -11.72 -10.42
N LYS A 23 -24.99 -10.42 -10.74
CA LYS A 23 -26.20 -9.58 -10.80
C LYS A 23 -27.16 -10.09 -11.89
N SER A 24 -26.65 -10.34 -13.09
CA SER A 24 -27.46 -10.84 -14.21
C SER A 24 -28.07 -12.20 -13.88
N PHE A 25 -27.28 -13.10 -13.29
CA PHE A 25 -27.75 -14.40 -12.82
C PHE A 25 -28.86 -14.28 -11.77
N SER A 26 -28.76 -13.32 -10.84
CA SER A 26 -29.80 -13.05 -9.84
C SER A 26 -31.13 -12.59 -10.44
N LEU A 27 -31.12 -12.00 -11.64
CA LEU A 27 -32.32 -11.49 -12.32
C LEU A 27 -33.02 -12.54 -13.18
N VAL A 28 -32.41 -13.71 -13.39
CA VAL A 28 -32.95 -14.78 -14.25
C VAL A 28 -34.21 -15.42 -13.67
N SER A 29 -34.25 -15.67 -12.36
CA SER A 29 -35.36 -16.34 -11.69
C SER A 29 -35.35 -16.13 -10.18
N VAL A 30 -36.43 -16.53 -9.50
CA VAL A 30 -36.51 -16.52 -8.03
C VAL A 30 -35.47 -17.47 -7.41
N ASP A 31 -35.23 -18.64 -8.02
CA ASP A 31 -34.30 -19.64 -7.49
C ASP A 31 -32.84 -19.19 -7.65
N THR A 32 -32.49 -18.58 -8.78
CA THR A 32 -31.15 -17.99 -8.97
C THR A 32 -30.95 -16.77 -8.08
N ARG A 33 -31.98 -15.94 -7.87
CA ARG A 33 -31.94 -14.87 -6.87
C ARG A 33 -31.69 -15.41 -5.46
N ALA A 34 -32.39 -16.47 -5.07
CA ALA A 34 -32.21 -17.12 -3.77
C ALA A 34 -30.80 -17.70 -3.61
N ALA A 35 -30.24 -18.32 -4.66
CA ALA A 35 -28.88 -18.82 -4.68
C ALA A 35 -27.85 -17.69 -4.51
N VAL A 36 -28.01 -16.58 -5.24
CA VAL A 36 -27.13 -15.40 -5.15
C VAL A 36 -27.21 -14.75 -3.76
N VAL A 37 -28.42 -14.55 -3.22
CA VAL A 37 -28.62 -13.99 -1.88
C VAL A 37 -27.92 -14.86 -0.83
N ARG A 38 -28.08 -16.19 -0.89
CA ARG A 38 -27.39 -17.09 0.05
C ARG A 38 -25.88 -17.03 -0.10
N HIS A 39 -25.36 -16.92 -1.32
CA HIS A 39 -23.92 -16.82 -1.56
C HIS A 39 -23.35 -15.51 -0.99
N LEU A 40 -23.94 -14.36 -1.37
CA LEU A 40 -23.52 -13.03 -0.93
C LEU A 40 -23.55 -12.85 0.59
N TRP A 41 -24.57 -13.40 1.25
CA TRP A 41 -24.76 -13.25 2.70
C TRP A 41 -24.27 -14.44 3.52
N SER A 42 -23.54 -15.38 2.91
CA SER A 42 -22.96 -16.55 3.61
C SER A 42 -21.89 -16.16 4.62
N SER A 43 -21.25 -15.00 4.43
CA SER A 43 -20.21 -14.44 5.28
C SER A 43 -20.49 -12.97 5.55
N ILE A 44 -20.34 -12.53 6.79
CA ILE A 44 -20.40 -11.12 7.18
C ILE A 44 -19.10 -10.74 7.88
N THR A 45 -18.52 -9.61 7.45
CA THR A 45 -17.42 -8.96 8.15
C THR A 45 -17.89 -7.67 8.78
N ILE A 46 -17.65 -7.53 10.08
CA ILE A 46 -17.90 -6.33 10.88
C ILE A 46 -16.56 -5.68 11.12
N HIS A 47 -16.39 -4.48 10.59
CA HIS A 47 -15.16 -3.72 10.75
C HIS A 47 -15.25 -2.79 11.97
N SER A 48 -14.14 -2.67 12.71
CA SER A 48 -13.92 -1.48 13.56
C SER A 48 -13.76 -0.25 12.68
N SER A 49 -14.02 0.94 13.23
CA SER A 49 -13.87 2.19 12.48
C SER A 49 -12.41 2.53 12.17
N ASN A 50 -11.45 2.10 13.00
CA ASN A 50 -10.01 2.16 12.74
C ASN A 50 -9.22 1.23 13.69
N GLU A 51 -7.88 1.32 13.65
CA GLU A 51 -6.94 0.50 14.43
C GLU A 51 -6.93 0.81 15.94
N ILE A 52 -7.44 1.99 16.36
CA ILE A 52 -7.42 2.51 17.75
C ILE A 52 -8.79 2.36 18.43
N LYS A 53 -9.89 2.74 17.75
CA LYS A 53 -11.27 2.69 18.27
C LYS A 53 -11.89 1.33 18.01
N LEU A 54 -11.28 0.28 18.55
CA LEU A 54 -11.73 -1.10 18.34
C LEU A 54 -13.17 -1.34 18.81
N TYR A 55 -13.65 -0.57 19.79
CA TYR A 55 -15.04 -0.58 20.28
C TYR A 55 -16.08 -0.03 19.31
N ASP A 56 -15.64 0.72 18.31
CA ASP A 56 -16.52 1.33 17.35
C ASP A 56 -16.74 0.46 16.12
N ILE A 57 -17.45 -0.64 16.34
CA ILE A 57 -17.82 -1.61 15.30
C ILE A 57 -19.16 -1.27 14.64
N THR A 58 -19.23 -1.42 13.32
CA THR A 58 -20.44 -1.13 12.54
C THR A 58 -21.39 -2.33 12.53
N THR A 59 -22.34 -2.35 13.46
CA THR A 59 -23.39 -3.40 13.54
C THR A 59 -24.73 -2.94 12.95
N LYS A 60 -24.87 -1.66 12.60
CA LYS A 60 -26.07 -1.05 12.01
C LYS A 60 -26.00 -1.11 10.48
N GLY A 61 -27.11 -1.48 9.84
CA GLY A 61 -27.22 -1.48 8.37
C GLY A 61 -27.39 -2.85 7.71
N PHE A 62 -27.24 -3.95 8.46
CA PHE A 62 -27.54 -5.30 7.95
C PHE A 62 -29.06 -5.54 7.93
N PRO A 63 -29.67 -5.85 6.76
CA PRO A 63 -31.08 -6.21 6.71
C PRO A 63 -31.32 -7.48 7.55
N ASP A 64 -32.28 -7.47 8.47
CA ASP A 64 -32.54 -8.68 9.29
C ASP A 64 -32.91 -9.90 8.43
N SER A 65 -33.41 -9.69 7.20
CA SER A 65 -33.65 -10.73 6.21
C SER A 65 -32.39 -11.48 5.74
N CYS A 66 -31.18 -10.94 5.93
CA CYS A 66 -29.94 -11.61 5.53
C CYS A 66 -29.36 -12.52 6.63
N ILE A 67 -29.66 -12.25 7.90
CA ILE A 67 -29.15 -12.99 9.07
C ILE A 67 -29.34 -14.51 8.94
N PRO A 68 -30.49 -15.03 8.45
CA PRO A 68 -30.69 -16.47 8.27
C PRO A 68 -29.79 -17.13 7.21
N HIS A 69 -29.03 -16.37 6.43
CA HIS A 69 -28.13 -16.90 5.40
C HIS A 69 -26.67 -16.96 5.85
N VAL A 70 -26.33 -16.28 6.95
CA VAL A 70 -24.96 -16.15 7.44
C VAL A 70 -24.50 -17.46 8.06
N THR A 71 -23.29 -17.88 7.70
CA THR A 71 -22.60 -19.05 8.25
C THR A 71 -21.19 -18.73 8.73
N GLN A 72 -20.61 -17.62 8.26
CA GLN A 72 -19.30 -17.13 8.67
C GLN A 72 -19.47 -15.73 9.24
N LEU A 73 -18.94 -15.49 10.45
CA LEU A 73 -18.93 -14.18 11.07
C LEU A 73 -17.51 -13.77 11.38
N ARG A 74 -17.11 -12.58 10.90
CA ARG A 74 -15.79 -12.01 11.11
C ARG A 74 -15.91 -10.64 11.76
N PHE A 75 -15.19 -10.41 12.84
CA PHE A 75 -14.85 -9.09 13.33
C PHE A 75 -13.44 -8.79 12.87
N ALA A 76 -13.20 -7.65 12.23
CA ALA A 76 -11.89 -7.33 11.67
C ALA A 76 -11.51 -5.87 11.93
N ALA A 77 -10.25 -5.65 12.23
CA ALA A 77 -9.65 -4.33 12.34
C ALA A 77 -8.41 -4.25 11.42
N PRO A 78 -8.07 -3.06 10.90
CA PRO A 78 -6.87 -2.89 10.07
C PRO A 78 -5.58 -3.14 10.88
N PHE A 79 -4.53 -3.67 10.25
CA PHE A 79 -3.20 -3.91 10.86
C PHE A 79 -2.16 -3.15 10.05
N GLN A 80 -1.93 -1.88 10.36
CA GLN A 80 -1.05 -1.05 9.54
C GLN A 80 -0.08 -0.19 10.35
N ILE A 81 -0.34 -0.01 11.64
CA ILE A 81 0.59 0.60 12.58
C ILE A 81 1.20 -0.50 13.47
N SER A 82 2.51 -0.49 13.62
CA SER A 82 3.21 -1.37 14.57
C SER A 82 3.00 -0.86 15.99
N HIS A 83 1.96 -1.33 16.69
CA HIS A 83 1.74 -1.07 18.11
C HIS A 83 2.43 -2.13 18.98
N TYR A 84 2.96 -1.73 20.14
CA TYR A 84 3.48 -2.69 21.16
C TYR A 84 2.34 -3.47 21.83
N TYR A 85 1.26 -2.79 22.20
CA TYR A 85 0.01 -3.37 22.66
C TYR A 85 -1.19 -2.63 22.05
N ARG A 86 -2.23 -3.38 21.72
CA ARG A 86 -3.42 -2.96 20.98
C ARG A 86 -4.71 -3.29 21.75
N CYS A 87 -4.66 -4.10 22.83
CA CYS A 87 -5.84 -4.29 23.67
C CYS A 87 -6.10 -3.03 24.53
N PRO A 88 -7.32 -2.45 24.49
CA PRO A 88 -7.65 -1.27 25.29
C PRO A 88 -7.54 -1.46 26.81
N ASP A 89 -7.57 -2.71 27.29
CA ASP A 89 -7.58 -3.06 28.72
C ASP A 89 -6.19 -2.94 29.39
N HIS A 90 -5.11 -2.84 28.61
CA HIS A 90 -3.72 -2.87 29.10
C HIS A 90 -2.88 -1.67 28.63
N ILE A 91 -3.52 -0.57 28.20
CA ILE A 91 -2.81 0.65 27.77
C ILE A 91 -2.19 1.40 28.97
N ASP A 92 -2.67 1.18 30.20
CA ASP A 92 -2.27 1.96 31.39
C ASP A 92 -1.34 1.24 32.40
N ASP A 93 -0.97 -0.03 32.20
CA ASP A 93 -0.37 -0.86 33.27
C ASP A 93 1.13 -1.20 33.15
N ASP A 94 1.86 -0.67 32.15
CA ASP A 94 3.29 -1.01 31.95
C ASP A 94 4.18 0.24 31.68
N THR A 95 4.05 1.29 32.51
CA THR A 95 5.15 2.24 32.74
C THR A 95 6.11 1.75 33.84
N ASP A 96 6.39 0.44 33.87
CA ASP A 96 7.42 -0.12 34.74
C ASP A 96 8.74 -0.27 33.98
N GLU A 97 9.68 0.54 34.43
CA GLU A 97 11.10 0.60 34.10
C GLU A 97 11.75 -0.80 34.06
N SER A 98 12.02 -1.36 32.87
CA SER A 98 13.23 -2.15 32.58
C SER A 98 13.23 -2.73 31.16
N ASP A 99 13.68 -1.94 30.20
CA ASP A 99 14.63 -2.38 29.17
C ASP A 99 15.13 -1.13 28.43
N SER A 100 16.03 -0.41 29.10
CA SER A 100 16.77 0.71 28.54
C SER A 100 17.78 0.23 27.50
N ASP A 101 17.56 0.53 26.21
CA ASP A 101 18.57 1.22 25.42
C ASP A 101 17.96 1.81 24.12
N ASN A 102 17.40 3.01 24.25
CA ASN A 102 17.58 4.10 23.30
C ASN A 102 17.02 5.37 23.95
N THR A 103 17.93 6.20 24.43
CA THR A 103 17.68 7.50 25.05
C THR A 103 16.93 8.44 24.12
N ILE A 104 15.71 8.83 24.49
CA ILE A 104 15.15 10.14 24.22
C ILE A 104 14.59 10.64 25.56
N GLU A 105 15.08 11.80 25.99
CA GLU A 105 14.74 12.43 27.25
C GLU A 105 13.24 12.79 27.29
N GLU A 106 12.50 12.17 28.20
CA GLU A 106 11.13 12.57 28.55
C GLU A 106 11.21 13.67 29.61
N GLN A 107 10.67 14.85 29.31
CA GLN A 107 10.30 15.85 30.32
C GLN A 107 8.82 15.66 30.64
N GLU A 108 8.56 15.20 31.86
CA GLU A 108 7.26 15.23 32.52
C GLU A 108 6.80 16.68 32.68
N ASP A 109 5.57 16.98 32.25
CA ASP A 109 4.83 18.13 32.75
C ASP A 109 3.38 17.70 33.02
N GLU A 110 3.09 17.51 34.31
CA GLU A 110 1.74 17.41 34.86
C GLU A 110 1.00 18.75 34.67
N SER A 111 -0.13 18.75 33.96
CA SER A 111 -1.28 19.56 34.41
C SER A 111 -2.60 19.10 33.79
N ALA A 112 -3.49 18.68 34.69
CA ALA A 112 -4.88 18.35 34.40
C ALA A 112 -5.70 19.58 33.98
N GLY A 113 -6.61 19.36 33.01
CA GLY A 113 -7.63 20.32 32.60
C GLY A 113 -8.74 19.62 31.82
N GLU A 114 -9.68 19.01 32.54
CA GLU A 114 -10.87 18.33 32.00
C GLU A 114 -11.75 19.26 31.15
N THR A 115 -12.05 18.88 29.90
CA THR A 115 -13.33 19.20 29.23
C THR A 115 -13.73 18.10 28.23
N GLN A 116 -14.73 17.30 28.65
CA GLN A 116 -15.63 16.36 27.94
C GLN A 116 -15.67 16.37 26.38
N GLU A 117 -15.04 15.37 25.75
CA GLU A 117 -15.41 14.79 24.44
C GLU A 117 -15.18 13.26 24.49
N ASP A 118 -16.25 12.44 24.59
CA ASP A 118 -16.32 10.96 24.70
C ASP A 118 -14.97 10.18 24.70
N GLY A 119 -14.19 10.43 25.76
CA GLY A 119 -12.88 9.84 26.05
C GLY A 119 -12.99 8.45 26.66
N LEU A 120 -13.63 7.52 25.95
CA LEU A 120 -13.61 6.11 26.35
C LEU A 120 -12.23 5.52 26.00
N THR A 121 -11.33 5.57 26.97
CA THR A 121 -10.07 4.83 27.01
C THR A 121 -10.18 3.68 28.02
N GLY A 122 -9.26 2.73 27.97
CA GLY A 122 -9.18 1.69 29.00
C GLY A 122 -10.34 0.66 28.97
N PRO A 123 -10.69 0.09 30.14
CA PRO A 123 -11.68 -0.98 30.29
C PRO A 123 -13.09 -0.65 29.78
N LEU A 124 -13.54 0.60 29.90
CA LEU A 124 -14.88 1.02 29.46
C LEU A 124 -15.05 0.96 27.93
N ALA A 125 -13.97 1.21 27.20
CA ALA A 125 -13.94 1.05 25.75
C ALA A 125 -14.12 -0.43 25.37
N PHE A 126 -13.41 -1.31 26.06
CA PHE A 126 -13.53 -2.76 25.86
C PHE A 126 -14.93 -3.28 26.23
N GLU A 127 -15.53 -2.78 27.31
CA GLU A 127 -16.91 -3.13 27.67
C GLU A 127 -17.90 -2.75 26.56
N ARG A 128 -17.74 -1.57 25.95
CA ARG A 128 -18.58 -1.14 24.84
C ARG A 128 -18.41 -2.02 23.60
N LEU A 129 -17.18 -2.45 23.29
CA LEU A 129 -16.92 -3.43 22.23
C LEU A 129 -17.68 -4.73 22.50
N SER A 130 -17.51 -5.26 23.72
CA SER A 130 -18.15 -6.47 24.22
C SER A 130 -19.68 -6.40 24.07
N GLN A 131 -20.30 -5.32 24.55
CA GLN A 131 -21.75 -5.12 24.46
C GLN A 131 -22.25 -5.08 23.01
N ARG A 132 -21.58 -4.35 22.12
CA ARG A 132 -21.99 -4.21 20.71
C ARG A 132 -21.84 -5.51 19.93
N ALA A 133 -20.71 -6.19 20.11
CA ALA A 133 -20.43 -7.43 19.42
C ALA A 133 -21.40 -8.52 19.88
N SER A 134 -21.61 -8.65 21.20
CA SER A 134 -22.56 -9.61 21.76
C SER A 134 -24.02 -9.31 21.40
N SER A 135 -24.43 -8.04 21.37
CA SER A 135 -25.77 -7.66 20.91
C SER A 135 -26.04 -8.09 19.47
N PHE A 136 -25.06 -7.89 18.58
CA PHE A 136 -25.19 -8.31 17.18
C PHE A 136 -25.18 -9.83 17.05
N MET A 137 -24.29 -10.50 17.76
CA MET A 137 -24.22 -11.96 17.77
C MET A 137 -25.49 -12.62 18.32
N GLY A 138 -26.18 -11.95 19.24
CA GLY A 138 -27.49 -12.39 19.75
C GLY A 138 -28.59 -12.51 18.68
N LYS A 139 -28.38 -12.01 17.46
CA LYS A 139 -29.33 -12.15 16.34
C LYS A 139 -29.27 -13.51 15.65
N PHE A 140 -28.18 -14.27 15.80
CA PHE A 140 -28.02 -15.53 15.11
C PHE A 140 -28.78 -16.66 15.81
N GLU A 141 -29.46 -17.49 15.01
CA GLU A 141 -30.11 -18.70 15.51
C GLU A 141 -29.07 -19.73 15.99
N LYS A 142 -29.44 -20.57 16.95
CA LYS A 142 -28.57 -21.61 17.49
C LYS A 142 -28.04 -22.54 16.38
N GLU A 143 -26.78 -22.95 16.47
CA GLU A 143 -26.05 -23.81 15.50
C GLU A 143 -25.95 -23.26 14.07
N LYS A 144 -26.23 -21.97 13.87
CA LYS A 144 -26.20 -21.38 12.53
C LYS A 144 -24.79 -21.10 12.01
N LEU A 145 -23.93 -20.54 12.85
CA LEU A 145 -22.56 -20.21 12.50
C LEU A 145 -21.71 -21.49 12.37
N LYS A 146 -21.00 -21.59 11.25
CA LYS A 146 -20.02 -22.63 10.91
C LYS A 146 -18.59 -22.15 11.14
N GLY A 147 -18.33 -20.85 11.05
CA GLY A 147 -17.03 -20.30 11.39
C GLY A 147 -17.10 -18.90 11.98
N PHE A 148 -16.11 -18.62 12.81
CA PHE A 148 -15.97 -17.36 13.54
C PHE A 148 -14.54 -16.84 13.45
N SER A 149 -14.40 -15.53 13.27
CA SER A 149 -13.11 -14.85 13.19
C SER A 149 -13.12 -13.57 14.03
N TRP A 150 -12.12 -13.44 14.88
CA TRP A 150 -11.81 -12.23 15.65
C TRP A 150 -10.43 -11.73 15.22
N ASP A 151 -10.42 -10.92 14.16
CA ASP A 151 -9.22 -10.35 13.56
C ASP A 151 -9.05 -8.90 14.01
N MET A 152 -9.19 -8.66 15.32
CA MET A 152 -9.24 -7.31 15.89
C MET A 152 -7.91 -6.87 16.51
N GLY A 153 -7.01 -7.81 16.81
CA GLY A 153 -5.74 -7.53 17.49
C GLY A 153 -5.94 -7.05 18.93
N CYS A 154 -7.01 -7.44 19.59
CA CYS A 154 -7.28 -7.13 21.00
C CYS A 154 -7.97 -8.32 21.71
N CYS A 155 -8.20 -8.17 23.02
CA CYS A 155 -8.83 -9.18 23.85
C CYS A 155 -10.16 -9.66 23.25
N VAL A 156 -10.48 -10.95 23.32
CA VAL A 156 -11.81 -11.43 22.91
C VAL A 156 -12.76 -11.25 24.09
N PRO A 157 -13.93 -10.60 23.93
CA PRO A 157 -14.87 -10.43 25.03
C PRO A 157 -15.34 -11.75 25.66
N GLU A 158 -15.38 -11.81 27.00
CA GLU A 158 -15.92 -12.97 27.75
C GLU A 158 -17.39 -13.24 27.37
N THR A 159 -18.16 -12.20 27.06
CA THR A 159 -19.56 -12.35 26.60
C THR A 159 -19.67 -13.10 25.26
N ILE A 160 -18.59 -13.15 24.47
CA ILE A 160 -18.53 -13.86 23.19
C ILE A 160 -17.94 -15.26 23.38
N LEU A 161 -16.76 -15.35 23.99
CA LEU A 161 -15.94 -16.56 24.00
C LEU A 161 -15.55 -17.02 25.42
N GLY A 162 -16.13 -16.45 26.46
CA GLY A 162 -16.00 -16.94 27.84
C GLY A 162 -16.88 -18.15 28.13
N ARG A 163 -16.85 -18.62 29.38
CA ARG A 163 -17.52 -19.87 29.81
C ARG A 163 -19.04 -19.88 29.55
N ASP A 164 -19.69 -18.75 29.80
CA ASP A 164 -21.11 -18.54 29.51
C ASP A 164 -21.32 -17.66 28.25
N GLY A 165 -20.28 -17.52 27.44
CA GLY A 165 -20.25 -16.71 26.23
C GLY A 165 -21.17 -17.23 25.12
N LEU A 166 -21.51 -16.35 24.18
CA LEU A 166 -22.43 -16.66 23.10
C LEU A 166 -21.95 -17.80 22.19
N LEU A 167 -20.66 -17.86 21.84
CA LEU A 167 -20.16 -18.90 20.94
C LEU A 167 -20.23 -20.31 21.54
N PRO A 168 -19.67 -20.58 22.75
CA PRO A 168 -19.79 -21.92 23.35
C PRO A 168 -21.25 -22.37 23.56
N ARG A 169 -22.14 -21.44 23.91
CA ARG A 169 -23.55 -21.74 24.21
C ARG A 169 -24.42 -21.93 22.98
N MET A 170 -24.26 -21.07 21.97
CA MET A 170 -25.13 -21.01 20.80
C MET A 170 -24.58 -21.79 19.61
N HIS A 171 -23.25 -21.92 19.50
CA HIS A 171 -22.58 -22.51 18.34
C HIS A 171 -21.43 -23.47 18.73
N PRO A 172 -21.65 -24.47 19.61
CA PRO A 172 -20.62 -25.46 19.93
C PRO A 172 -20.19 -26.33 18.72
N SER A 173 -20.97 -26.37 17.64
CA SER A 173 -20.66 -27.11 16.41
C SER A 173 -19.81 -26.36 15.38
N LEU A 174 -19.16 -25.25 15.75
CA LEU A 174 -18.25 -24.51 14.88
C LEU A 174 -17.20 -25.43 14.23
N GLU A 175 -16.93 -25.16 12.96
CA GLU A 175 -15.94 -25.87 12.14
C GLU A 175 -14.66 -25.06 11.91
N SER A 176 -14.70 -23.73 12.06
CA SER A 176 -13.52 -22.86 11.91
C SER A 176 -13.49 -21.77 12.98
N LEU A 177 -12.33 -21.60 13.61
CA LEU A 177 -12.08 -20.55 14.59
C LEU A 177 -10.78 -19.82 14.26
N ARG A 178 -10.86 -18.50 14.08
CA ARG A 178 -9.69 -17.63 13.85
C ARG A 178 -9.64 -16.52 14.89
N LEU A 179 -8.50 -16.36 15.55
CA LEU A 179 -8.25 -15.34 16.56
C LEU A 179 -6.94 -14.62 16.21
N ILE A 180 -6.97 -13.29 16.21
CA ILE A 180 -5.79 -12.42 16.23
C ILE A 180 -5.99 -11.52 17.44
N THR A 181 -5.27 -11.83 18.50
CA THR A 181 -5.36 -11.14 19.80
C THR A 181 -4.14 -10.25 20.01
N ASP A 182 -4.17 -9.46 21.07
CA ASP A 182 -2.98 -8.79 21.56
C ASP A 182 -2.24 -9.72 22.55
N PRO A 183 -0.90 -9.74 22.57
CA PRO A 183 -0.17 -10.63 23.48
C PRO A 183 -0.36 -10.28 24.96
N SER A 184 -0.92 -9.13 25.32
CA SER A 184 -1.28 -8.74 26.71
C SER A 184 -2.61 -9.33 27.22
N CYS A 185 -3.47 -9.89 26.35
CA CYS A 185 -4.84 -10.25 26.72
C CYS A 185 -4.95 -11.42 27.71
N ASP A 186 -5.45 -11.21 28.94
CA ASP A 186 -5.70 -12.33 29.85
C ASP A 186 -6.68 -13.35 29.23
N SER A 187 -6.16 -14.55 28.97
CA SER A 187 -6.93 -15.62 28.36
C SER A 187 -7.59 -16.55 29.38
N GLN A 188 -7.42 -16.35 30.69
CA GLN A 188 -8.09 -17.17 31.72
C GLN A 188 -9.62 -17.05 31.68
N GLN A 189 -10.14 -15.96 31.13
CA GLN A 189 -11.57 -15.69 31.00
C GLN A 189 -12.20 -16.36 29.77
N LEU A 190 -11.41 -16.86 28.83
CA LEU A 190 -11.91 -17.52 27.62
C LEU A 190 -12.21 -19.00 27.85
N ASP A 191 -13.16 -19.55 27.09
CA ASP A 191 -13.55 -20.95 27.09
C ASP A 191 -13.54 -21.51 25.66
N LEU A 192 -12.55 -22.36 25.40
CA LEU A 192 -12.45 -23.13 24.17
C LEU A 192 -12.75 -24.63 24.37
N PHE A 193 -13.16 -25.04 25.58
CA PHE A 193 -13.33 -26.45 25.96
C PHE A 193 -14.55 -27.11 25.28
N HIS A 194 -15.52 -26.31 24.87
CA HIS A 194 -16.79 -26.77 24.30
C HIS A 194 -16.73 -27.13 22.82
N PHE A 195 -15.74 -26.61 22.09
CA PHE A 195 -15.65 -26.82 20.64
C PHE A 195 -14.98 -28.16 20.33
N ARG A 196 -15.74 -29.05 19.68
CA ARG A 196 -15.33 -30.44 19.36
C ARG A 196 -15.49 -30.81 17.87
N ASN A 197 -15.77 -29.82 17.01
CA ASN A 197 -16.00 -30.02 15.58
C ASN A 197 -15.08 -29.12 14.70
N LEU A 198 -14.07 -28.48 15.30
CA LEU A 198 -13.19 -27.55 14.59
C LEU A 198 -12.29 -28.31 13.62
N LYS A 199 -12.43 -27.99 12.34
CA LYS A 199 -11.57 -28.44 11.24
C LYS A 199 -10.43 -27.46 10.98
N SER A 200 -10.58 -26.20 11.36
CA SER A 200 -9.58 -25.14 11.19
C SER A 200 -9.43 -24.31 12.46
N ILE A 201 -8.20 -24.19 12.96
CA ILE A 201 -7.86 -23.34 14.12
C ILE A 201 -6.74 -22.40 13.70
N CYS A 202 -6.95 -21.10 13.85
CA CYS A 202 -5.92 -20.08 13.71
C CYS A 202 -5.88 -19.22 14.97
N TRP A 203 -4.72 -19.07 15.61
CA TRP A 203 -4.54 -18.12 16.69
C TRP A 203 -3.19 -17.41 16.57
N LYS A 204 -3.22 -16.10 16.36
CA LYS A 204 -2.04 -15.23 16.35
C LYS A 204 -1.96 -14.38 17.61
N GLU A 205 -0.76 -14.30 18.17
CA GLU A 205 -0.41 -13.57 19.39
C GLU A 205 -1.29 -13.95 20.60
N PRO A 206 -1.42 -15.25 20.95
CA PRO A 206 -2.06 -15.64 22.21
C PRO A 206 -1.22 -15.19 23.40
N HIS A 207 -1.87 -14.76 24.48
CA HIS A 207 -1.18 -14.39 25.73
C HIS A 207 -0.54 -15.61 26.43
N ASN A 208 0.42 -15.35 27.33
CA ASN A 208 1.22 -16.38 27.99
C ASN A 208 0.42 -17.38 28.85
N ASN A 209 -0.77 -17.03 29.33
CA ASN A 209 -1.59 -17.96 30.12
C ASN A 209 -2.54 -18.84 29.28
N SER A 210 -2.50 -18.71 27.94
CA SER A 210 -3.41 -19.42 27.01
C SER A 210 -3.14 -20.92 26.86
N HIS A 211 -2.04 -21.44 27.43
CA HIS A 211 -1.62 -22.83 27.25
C HIS A 211 -2.71 -23.86 27.56
N ARG A 212 -3.49 -23.67 28.63
CA ARG A 212 -4.56 -24.61 28.99
C ARG A 212 -5.71 -24.62 27.97
N LEU A 213 -5.98 -23.48 27.34
CA LEU A 213 -7.01 -23.36 26.31
C LEU A 213 -6.55 -23.98 25.01
N LEU A 214 -5.31 -23.69 24.60
CA LEU A 214 -4.68 -24.30 23.45
C LEU A 214 -4.59 -25.82 23.63
N GLU A 215 -4.21 -26.30 24.81
CA GLU A 215 -4.25 -27.72 25.17
C GLU A 215 -5.63 -28.33 24.92
N ALA A 216 -6.67 -27.75 25.51
CA ALA A 216 -8.01 -28.31 25.44
C ALA A 216 -8.59 -28.29 24.02
N VAL A 217 -8.51 -27.14 23.34
CA VAL A 217 -9.11 -26.96 22.01
C VAL A 217 -8.40 -27.83 20.98
N ILE A 218 -7.07 -27.96 21.07
CA ILE A 218 -6.32 -28.84 20.18
C ILE A 218 -6.65 -30.30 20.48
N LYS A 219 -6.60 -30.75 21.75
CA LYS A 219 -6.94 -32.13 22.13
C LYS A 219 -8.33 -32.55 21.66
N ASN A 220 -9.31 -31.67 21.82
CA ASN A 220 -10.70 -31.95 21.47
C ASN A 220 -10.93 -32.16 19.96
N ASN A 221 -10.06 -31.58 19.12
CA ASN A 221 -10.27 -31.54 17.67
C ASN A 221 -9.19 -32.27 16.86
N ALA A 222 -8.07 -32.65 17.49
CA ALA A 222 -6.87 -33.13 16.79
C ALA A 222 -7.11 -34.29 15.80
N ASN A 223 -8.04 -35.21 16.08
CA ASN A 223 -8.31 -36.35 15.22
C ASN A 223 -8.92 -35.97 13.85
N HIS A 224 -9.64 -34.85 13.77
CA HIS A 224 -10.33 -34.37 12.56
C HIS A 224 -9.88 -32.97 12.10
N LEU A 225 -8.96 -32.34 12.83
CA LEU A 225 -8.39 -31.04 12.48
C LEU A 225 -7.63 -31.15 11.14
N THR A 226 -7.97 -30.27 10.19
CA THR A 226 -7.41 -30.24 8.84
C THR A 226 -6.41 -29.09 8.62
N SER A 227 -6.56 -27.99 9.36
CA SER A 227 -5.66 -26.84 9.33
C SER A 227 -5.41 -26.28 10.73
N LEU A 228 -4.14 -26.00 11.03
CA LEU A 228 -3.70 -25.39 12.29
C LEU A 228 -2.67 -24.29 12.01
N GLU A 229 -2.99 -23.06 12.40
CA GLU A 229 -2.09 -21.89 12.34
C GLU A 229 -1.90 -21.31 13.74
N LEU A 230 -0.65 -21.30 14.23
CA LEU A 230 -0.29 -20.69 15.50
C LEU A 230 0.88 -19.72 15.30
N ASP A 231 0.69 -18.46 15.67
CA ASP A 231 1.74 -17.45 15.73
C ASP A 231 1.90 -17.02 17.18
N LEU A 232 2.92 -17.58 17.85
CA LEU A 232 3.14 -17.35 19.27
C LEU A 232 3.93 -16.05 19.50
N PRO A 233 3.78 -15.40 20.66
CA PRO A 233 4.55 -14.19 20.95
C PRO A 233 6.06 -14.48 20.98
N ARG A 234 6.85 -13.55 20.42
CA ARG A 234 8.31 -13.66 20.30
C ARG A 234 9.03 -13.78 21.64
N ARG A 235 8.52 -13.13 22.69
CA ARG A 235 9.01 -13.22 24.07
C ARG A 235 7.82 -13.35 25.01
N TRP A 236 7.87 -14.35 25.88
CA TRP A 236 6.89 -14.57 26.92
C TRP A 236 7.34 -13.81 28.18
N LYS A 237 6.73 -12.64 28.45
CA LYS A 237 7.04 -11.80 29.64
C LYS A 237 7.01 -12.57 30.97
N SER A 238 6.04 -13.45 31.11
CA SER A 238 5.93 -14.41 32.21
C SER A 238 6.26 -15.75 31.60
N GLY A 239 7.45 -16.25 31.93
CA GLY A 239 8.03 -17.41 31.27
C GLY A 239 6.97 -18.51 31.01
N PRO A 240 7.00 -19.15 29.83
CA PRO A 240 6.27 -20.39 29.63
C PRO A 240 6.70 -21.34 30.75
N PRO A 241 5.88 -22.30 31.21
CA PRO A 241 6.27 -23.17 32.31
C PRO A 241 7.66 -23.72 32.00
N GLU A 242 8.65 -23.44 32.87
CA GLU A 242 10.10 -23.49 32.58
C GLU A 242 10.49 -24.70 31.69
N SER A 243 9.82 -25.84 31.87
CA SER A 243 9.80 -27.00 30.97
C SER A 243 9.75 -26.78 29.43
N VAL A 244 9.10 -25.74 28.89
CA VAL A 244 8.89 -25.61 27.42
C VAL A 244 10.12 -25.05 26.71
N TYR A 245 10.92 -24.25 27.42
CA TYR A 245 12.12 -23.59 26.87
C TYR A 245 13.41 -24.00 27.63
N PHE A 246 13.29 -24.52 28.86
CA PHE A 246 14.41 -24.82 29.77
C PHE A 246 14.56 -26.29 30.18
N GLU A 247 13.78 -27.25 29.65
CA GLU A 247 14.02 -28.65 30.00
C GLU A 247 15.43 -29.10 29.58
N GLY A 248 16.22 -29.43 30.61
CA GLY A 248 17.62 -29.78 30.52
C GLY A 248 17.83 -31.08 29.76
N ARG A 249 18.89 -31.07 28.95
CA ARG A 249 19.42 -32.12 28.07
C ARG A 249 18.73 -32.19 26.70
N ALA A 250 19.56 -32.16 25.67
CA ALA A 250 19.24 -32.62 24.32
C ALA A 250 18.99 -34.14 24.31
N SER A 251 17.92 -34.61 24.95
CA SER A 251 17.45 -35.99 24.84
C SER A 251 16.40 -36.10 23.73
N GLU A 252 16.24 -37.30 23.19
CA GLU A 252 15.16 -37.65 22.24
C GLU A 252 13.75 -37.46 22.84
N ASP A 253 13.65 -37.13 24.14
CA ASP A 253 12.39 -36.96 24.89
C ASP A 253 11.85 -35.52 24.88
N ASN A 254 12.51 -34.55 24.23
CA ASN A 254 12.01 -33.17 24.19
C ASN A 254 10.63 -33.12 23.48
N LEU A 255 9.63 -32.74 24.26
CA LEU A 255 8.23 -32.75 23.89
C LEU A 255 7.83 -31.65 22.89
N GLY A 256 8.62 -30.58 22.77
CA GLY A 256 8.29 -29.39 21.98
C GLY A 256 6.99 -28.71 22.44
N TYR A 257 6.52 -27.72 21.68
CA TYR A 257 5.32 -26.96 22.06
C TYR A 257 4.11 -27.87 22.22
N PHE A 258 3.82 -28.77 21.27
CA PHE A 258 2.62 -29.62 21.37
C PHE A 258 2.76 -30.73 22.40
N GLY A 259 3.91 -31.36 22.57
CA GLY A 259 4.02 -32.42 23.59
C GLY A 259 3.85 -31.85 25.00
N ASN A 260 4.40 -30.66 25.26
CA ASN A 260 4.21 -29.94 26.52
C ASN A 260 2.77 -29.44 26.68
N THR A 261 2.22 -28.79 25.64
CA THR A 261 0.85 -28.27 25.66
C THR A 261 -0.16 -29.40 25.83
N LEU A 262 0.01 -30.54 25.15
CA LEU A 262 -0.91 -31.67 25.26
C LEU A 262 -0.60 -32.62 26.43
N LYS A 263 0.36 -32.32 27.31
CA LYS A 263 0.70 -33.14 28.49
C LYS A 263 0.71 -34.66 28.20
N LEU A 264 1.43 -35.05 27.14
CA LEU A 264 1.35 -36.43 26.65
C LEU A 264 2.01 -37.41 27.63
N HIS A 265 1.33 -38.53 27.89
CA HIS A 265 1.89 -39.66 28.63
C HIS A 265 2.49 -40.70 27.65
N GLN A 266 3.46 -41.49 28.11
CA GLN A 266 4.20 -42.51 27.33
C GLN A 266 3.32 -43.54 26.58
N HIS A 267 2.02 -43.64 26.89
CA HIS A 267 1.09 -44.58 26.26
C HIS A 267 0.01 -43.93 25.39
N THR A 268 0.14 -42.64 25.06
CA THR A 268 -0.86 -41.94 24.22
C THR A 268 -0.82 -42.47 22.78
N PRO A 269 -1.93 -42.95 22.20
CA PRO A 269 -1.94 -43.45 20.83
C PRO A 269 -1.59 -42.37 19.81
N GLN A 270 -0.57 -42.62 19.00
CA GLN A 270 -0.10 -41.73 17.93
C GLN A 270 -0.48 -42.28 16.54
N PRO A 271 -0.62 -41.44 15.50
CA PRO A 271 -0.57 -39.97 15.55
C PRO A 271 -1.86 -39.38 16.11
N ILE A 272 -1.72 -38.25 16.81
CA ILE A 272 -2.82 -37.44 17.35
C ILE A 272 -3.52 -36.66 16.22
N PHE A 273 -2.74 -36.01 15.36
CA PHE A 273 -3.22 -35.25 14.21
C PHE A 273 -3.34 -36.14 12.97
N ARG A 274 -4.49 -36.82 12.84
CA ARG A 274 -4.72 -37.83 11.79
C ARG A 274 -5.12 -37.26 10.43
N SER A 275 -5.73 -36.08 10.44
CA SER A 275 -6.36 -35.45 9.26
C SER A 275 -5.71 -34.12 8.87
N LEU A 276 -4.60 -33.75 9.53
CA LEU A 276 -3.99 -32.44 9.38
C LEU A 276 -3.28 -32.32 8.03
N THR A 277 -3.78 -31.43 7.18
CA THR A 277 -3.25 -31.20 5.84
C THR A 277 -2.40 -29.94 5.75
N SER A 278 -2.61 -28.97 6.64
CA SER A 278 -1.89 -27.70 6.69
C SER A 278 -1.45 -27.38 8.12
N LEU A 279 -0.17 -27.10 8.32
CA LEU A 279 0.39 -26.69 9.60
C LEU A 279 1.25 -25.44 9.41
N VAL A 280 0.86 -24.34 10.07
CA VAL A 280 1.59 -23.08 10.09
C VAL A 280 1.98 -22.79 11.53
N LEU A 281 3.28 -22.70 11.80
CA LEU A 281 3.82 -22.36 13.11
C LEU A 281 4.74 -21.16 12.96
N ALA A 282 4.54 -20.16 13.80
CA ALA A 282 5.42 -19.03 13.94
C ALA A 282 5.83 -18.85 15.41
N HIS A 283 7.13 -18.66 15.64
CA HIS A 283 7.77 -18.53 16.96
C HIS A 283 7.58 -19.72 17.93
N ALA A 284 6.91 -20.79 17.52
CA ALA A 284 6.66 -21.96 18.35
C ALA A 284 7.92 -22.84 18.51
N PRO A 285 8.30 -23.23 19.75
CA PRO A 285 9.43 -24.12 19.98
C PRO A 285 9.11 -25.54 19.52
N LEU A 286 10.00 -26.13 18.71
CA LEU A 286 9.78 -27.45 18.12
C LEU A 286 10.60 -28.53 18.84
N GLY A 287 10.02 -29.73 18.94
CA GLY A 287 10.64 -30.89 19.60
C GLY A 287 10.49 -32.16 18.77
N ALA A 288 11.39 -33.13 18.98
CA ALA A 288 11.39 -34.39 18.23
C ALA A 288 10.07 -35.17 18.42
N ALA A 289 9.54 -35.21 19.65
CA ALA A 289 8.30 -35.94 19.93
C ALA A 289 7.07 -35.37 19.18
N MET A 290 7.09 -34.11 18.75
CA MET A 290 6.01 -33.52 17.96
C MET A 290 5.83 -34.21 16.60
N VAL A 291 6.89 -34.82 16.08
CA VAL A 291 6.86 -35.54 14.80
C VAL A 291 5.94 -36.75 14.90
N ASP A 292 6.04 -37.52 15.97
CA ASP A 292 5.22 -38.72 16.17
C ASP A 292 3.73 -38.36 16.33
N MET A 293 3.41 -37.10 16.60
CA MET A 293 2.03 -36.61 16.76
C MET A 293 1.32 -36.34 15.44
N ILE A 294 2.06 -36.18 14.34
CA ILE A 294 1.53 -35.71 13.06
C ILE A 294 1.50 -36.88 12.07
N ASN A 295 0.36 -37.09 11.42
CA ASN A 295 0.29 -38.00 10.29
C ASN A 295 0.86 -37.35 9.03
N PHE A 296 2.16 -37.53 8.79
CA PHE A 296 2.85 -36.99 7.62
C PHE A 296 2.40 -37.61 6.28
N GLU A 297 1.65 -38.72 6.27
CA GLU A 297 1.07 -39.27 5.03
C GLU A 297 0.02 -38.34 4.41
N VAL A 298 -0.70 -37.58 5.25
CA VAL A 298 -1.77 -36.67 4.82
C VAL A 298 -1.39 -35.19 4.83
N LEU A 299 -0.29 -34.82 5.50
CA LEU A 299 0.19 -33.44 5.53
C LEU A 299 0.61 -32.99 4.13
N ARG A 300 0.15 -31.81 3.70
CA ARG A 300 0.39 -31.24 2.36
C ARG A 300 1.08 -29.88 2.42
N SER A 301 0.90 -29.11 3.48
CA SER A 301 1.53 -27.80 3.66
C SER A 301 2.15 -27.67 5.05
N LEU A 302 3.40 -27.22 5.08
CA LEU A 302 4.14 -26.96 6.32
C LEU A 302 4.85 -25.60 6.21
N THR A 303 4.52 -24.69 7.12
CA THR A 303 5.15 -23.37 7.24
C THR A 303 5.75 -23.21 8.62
N LEU A 304 7.04 -22.92 8.69
CA LEU A 304 7.78 -22.66 9.93
C LEU A 304 8.41 -21.27 9.87
N ARG A 305 7.98 -20.34 10.73
CA ARG A 305 8.49 -18.97 10.77
C ARG A 305 9.12 -18.67 12.11
N LEU A 306 10.43 -18.43 12.12
CA LEU A 306 11.18 -18.06 13.33
C LEU A 306 10.97 -19.04 14.49
N CYS A 307 10.69 -20.31 14.20
CA CYS A 307 10.48 -21.37 15.18
C CYS A 307 11.82 -21.83 15.79
N PRO A 308 12.01 -21.75 17.12
CA PRO A 308 13.18 -22.33 17.77
C PRO A 308 13.25 -23.84 17.56
N ARG A 309 14.47 -24.39 17.52
CA ARG A 309 14.75 -25.84 17.44
C ARG A 309 14.14 -26.57 16.23
N TRP A 310 13.77 -25.85 15.16
CA TRP A 310 13.19 -26.44 13.94
C TRP A 310 14.07 -27.54 13.30
N GLY A 311 15.40 -27.47 13.45
CA GLY A 311 16.32 -28.50 12.95
C GLY A 311 16.14 -29.85 13.63
N VAL A 312 15.88 -29.87 14.95
CA VAL A 312 15.63 -31.12 15.69
C VAL A 312 14.34 -31.79 15.20
N PHE A 313 13.31 -30.98 14.96
CA PHE A 313 12.03 -31.44 14.44
C PHE A 313 12.17 -32.05 13.04
N THR A 314 12.84 -31.35 12.13
CA THR A 314 13.06 -31.83 10.75
C THR A 314 13.97 -33.05 10.69
N GLN A 315 15.06 -33.11 11.48
CA GLN A 315 15.92 -34.29 11.56
C GLN A 315 15.19 -35.54 12.07
N ARG A 316 14.29 -35.39 13.06
CA ARG A 316 13.50 -36.52 13.55
C ARG A 316 12.59 -37.08 12.44
N ILE A 317 12.00 -36.21 11.62
CA ILE A 317 11.23 -36.61 10.45
C ILE A 317 12.10 -37.43 9.48
N VAL A 318 13.30 -36.93 9.15
CA VAL A 318 14.25 -37.64 8.28
C VAL A 318 14.59 -39.03 8.83
N LYS A 319 14.82 -39.15 10.15
CA LYS A 319 15.11 -40.42 10.83
C LYS A 319 13.97 -41.44 10.79
N MET A 320 12.73 -41.03 10.53
CA MET A 320 11.62 -41.98 10.38
C MET A 320 11.81 -42.90 9.16
N GLY A 321 12.59 -42.46 8.17
CA GLY A 321 13.04 -43.29 7.06
C GLY A 321 11.97 -43.58 6.00
N PHE A 322 10.87 -42.85 5.97
CA PHE A 322 9.85 -42.94 4.91
C PHE A 322 9.59 -41.58 4.24
N PRO A 323 9.22 -41.56 2.94
CA PRO A 323 8.95 -40.32 2.21
C PRO A 323 7.65 -39.62 2.64
N ILE A 324 7.59 -38.29 2.47
CA ILE A 324 6.47 -37.45 2.92
C ILE A 324 5.87 -36.69 1.75
N ASN A 325 4.56 -36.79 1.58
CA ASN A 325 3.84 -36.21 0.44
C ASN A 325 3.52 -34.72 0.62
N LEU A 326 4.52 -33.91 0.97
CA LEU A 326 4.37 -32.46 1.16
C LEU A 326 4.34 -31.74 -0.19
N LYS A 327 3.38 -30.82 -0.36
CA LYS A 327 3.21 -29.98 -1.56
C LYS A 327 3.82 -28.61 -1.43
N THR A 328 3.71 -28.00 -0.25
CA THR A 328 4.24 -26.66 0.02
C THR A 328 5.08 -26.69 1.29
N PHE A 329 6.30 -26.17 1.20
CA PHE A 329 7.18 -25.95 2.35
C PHE A 329 7.66 -24.50 2.40
N GLU A 330 7.41 -23.84 3.54
CA GLU A 330 7.94 -22.51 3.84
C GLU A 330 8.79 -22.56 5.11
N LEU A 331 10.02 -22.05 5.04
CA LEU A 331 10.91 -21.91 6.19
C LEU A 331 11.47 -20.49 6.23
N HIS A 332 11.18 -19.75 7.29
CA HIS A 332 11.82 -18.50 7.63
C HIS A 332 12.65 -18.68 8.90
N HIS A 333 13.97 -18.59 8.78
CA HIS A 333 14.91 -18.74 9.88
C HIS A 333 15.86 -17.54 9.95
N ASP A 334 15.99 -16.98 11.15
CA ASP A 334 16.94 -15.92 11.48
C ASP A 334 17.81 -16.40 12.66
N SER A 335 19.14 -16.30 12.55
CA SER A 335 20.06 -16.63 13.66
C SER A 335 19.98 -15.67 14.86
N SER A 336 19.15 -14.62 14.81
CA SER A 336 18.76 -13.81 15.98
C SER A 336 17.58 -14.40 16.75
N ALA A 337 16.86 -15.37 16.19
CA ALA A 337 15.86 -16.15 16.93
C ALA A 337 16.50 -17.19 17.88
N SER A 338 17.84 -17.30 17.90
CA SER A 338 18.58 -18.30 18.68
C SER A 338 18.83 -17.93 20.15
N TYR A 339 18.32 -16.79 20.64
CA TYR A 339 18.36 -16.47 22.08
C TYR A 339 17.71 -17.55 22.96
N ALA A 340 16.86 -18.41 22.39
CA ALA A 340 16.27 -19.58 23.06
C ALA A 340 17.18 -20.84 23.13
N ASN A 341 18.41 -20.80 22.59
CA ASN A 341 19.32 -21.95 22.54
C ASN A 341 20.42 -21.91 23.63
N VAL A 342 20.33 -21.01 24.61
CA VAL A 342 21.28 -20.92 25.73
C VAL A 342 20.77 -21.77 26.89
N GLN A 343 21.40 -22.92 27.14
CA GLN A 343 21.18 -23.69 28.37
C GLN A 343 22.02 -23.09 29.50
N TYR A 344 21.38 -22.82 30.63
CA TYR A 344 22.05 -22.48 31.89
C TYR A 344 22.14 -23.77 32.72
N GLU A 345 23.33 -24.35 32.82
CA GLU A 345 23.60 -25.43 33.78
C GLU A 345 24.15 -24.81 35.06
N VAL A 346 23.43 -24.94 36.17
CA VAL A 346 23.94 -24.58 37.50
C VAL A 346 24.93 -25.67 37.91
N ASP A 347 26.17 -25.29 38.25
CA ASP A 347 27.19 -26.23 38.70
C ASP A 347 26.70 -26.96 39.97
N GLU A 348 26.66 -28.30 39.92
CA GLU A 348 26.19 -29.12 41.04
C GLU A 348 27.04 -28.94 42.32
N GLN A 349 28.26 -28.40 42.18
CA GLN A 349 29.20 -28.18 43.29
C GLN A 349 29.28 -26.72 43.74
N ASP A 350 28.86 -25.76 42.91
CA ASP A 350 28.73 -24.33 43.28
C ASP A 350 27.50 -23.69 42.60
N PRO A 351 26.38 -23.51 43.32
CA PRO A 351 25.15 -22.96 42.74
C PRO A 351 25.27 -21.49 42.27
N ASN A 352 26.39 -20.81 42.51
CA ASN A 352 26.65 -19.47 41.97
C ASN A 352 27.38 -19.47 40.62
N VAL A 353 27.76 -20.64 40.09
CA VAL A 353 28.44 -20.79 38.80
C VAL A 353 27.47 -21.39 37.79
N THR A 354 27.10 -20.61 36.78
CA THR A 354 26.32 -21.10 35.61
C THR A 354 27.25 -21.37 34.42
N HIS A 355 27.26 -22.60 33.93
CA HIS A 355 27.90 -22.97 32.67
C HIS A 355 26.92 -22.73 31.51
N HIS A 356 27.39 -22.10 30.44
CA HIS A 356 26.60 -21.86 29.23
C HIS A 356 26.90 -22.94 28.18
N ARG A 357 25.91 -23.78 27.87
CA ARG A 357 25.99 -24.69 26.73
C ARG A 357 25.06 -24.20 25.63
N LYS A 358 25.63 -23.71 24.53
CA LYS A 358 24.87 -23.33 23.34
C LYS A 358 24.58 -24.59 22.51
N GLU A 359 23.31 -24.94 22.32
CA GLU A 359 22.98 -25.98 21.33
C GLU A 359 23.48 -25.53 19.95
N PRO A 360 24.03 -26.44 19.11
CA PRO A 360 24.45 -26.09 17.77
C PRO A 360 23.24 -25.54 17.00
N GLU A 361 23.39 -24.33 16.44
CA GLU A 361 22.31 -23.71 15.67
C GLU A 361 22.01 -24.60 14.45
N PRO A 362 20.73 -24.92 14.19
CA PRO A 362 20.37 -25.75 13.05
C PRO A 362 20.80 -25.04 11.77
N GLY A 363 21.47 -25.79 10.90
CA GLY A 363 22.15 -25.26 9.73
C GLY A 363 21.45 -25.60 8.42
N GLN A 364 22.19 -25.37 7.35
CA GLN A 364 21.78 -25.67 5.98
C GLN A 364 21.57 -27.17 5.74
N SER A 365 22.35 -28.03 6.40
CA SER A 365 22.28 -29.50 6.32
C SER A 365 20.91 -30.05 6.71
N GLU A 366 20.29 -29.47 7.73
CA GLU A 366 18.98 -29.90 8.23
C GLU A 366 17.88 -29.59 7.23
N VAL A 367 17.97 -28.46 6.52
CA VAL A 367 17.05 -28.13 5.42
C VAL A 367 17.25 -29.13 4.28
N GLU A 368 18.50 -29.40 3.91
CA GLU A 368 18.88 -30.30 2.81
C GLU A 368 18.35 -31.71 2.99
N GLU A 369 18.58 -32.31 4.16
CA GLU A 369 18.09 -33.65 4.49
C GLU A 369 16.56 -33.71 4.54
N PHE A 370 15.91 -32.65 5.02
CA PHE A 370 14.46 -32.59 5.13
C PHE A 370 13.76 -32.48 3.77
N ILE A 371 14.26 -31.62 2.88
CA ILE A 371 13.66 -31.52 1.54
C ILE A 371 13.87 -32.81 0.74
N ASP A 372 14.96 -33.55 0.97
CA ASP A 372 15.22 -34.83 0.29
C ASP A 372 14.17 -35.91 0.59
N VAL A 373 13.56 -35.89 1.79
CA VAL A 373 12.52 -36.87 2.16
C VAL A 373 11.12 -36.43 1.73
N CYS A 374 10.95 -35.21 1.22
CA CYS A 374 9.67 -34.76 0.68
C CYS A 374 9.46 -35.31 -0.74
N GLU A 375 8.36 -35.98 -1.01
CA GLU A 375 7.97 -36.44 -2.34
C GLU A 375 6.88 -35.55 -2.94
N GLY A 376 7.08 -35.14 -4.19
CA GLY A 376 6.07 -34.41 -4.95
C GLY A 376 5.89 -32.95 -4.53
N LEU A 377 6.93 -32.34 -3.93
CA LEU A 377 6.96 -30.94 -3.52
C LEU A 377 6.78 -30.01 -4.73
N GLU A 378 5.82 -29.10 -4.65
CA GLU A 378 5.45 -28.17 -5.73
C GLU A 378 5.91 -26.74 -5.44
N GLU A 379 5.96 -26.35 -4.16
CA GLU A 379 6.29 -24.99 -3.72
C GLU A 379 7.31 -25.02 -2.58
N LEU A 380 8.41 -24.28 -2.75
CA LEU A 380 9.49 -24.17 -1.77
C LEU A 380 9.86 -22.70 -1.55
N PHE A 381 9.69 -22.22 -0.32
CA PHE A 381 9.99 -20.85 0.07
C PHE A 381 10.97 -20.85 1.26
N LEU A 382 12.18 -20.36 1.03
CA LEU A 382 13.26 -20.38 2.01
C LEU A 382 13.75 -18.96 2.28
N ASN A 383 13.74 -18.54 3.54
CA ASN A 383 14.46 -17.36 4.02
C ASN A 383 15.42 -17.83 5.12
N LEU A 384 16.72 -17.83 4.80
CA LEU A 384 17.77 -18.47 5.59
C LEU A 384 18.93 -17.50 5.86
N PRO A 385 19.75 -17.74 6.89
CA PRO A 385 21.04 -17.07 7.06
C PRO A 385 22.01 -17.34 5.88
N LYS A 386 23.16 -16.66 5.89
CA LYS A 386 24.28 -16.95 4.96
C LYS A 386 24.61 -18.46 4.98
N PRO A 387 24.64 -19.14 3.82
CA PRO A 387 24.88 -20.58 3.76
C PRO A 387 26.36 -20.90 3.99
N ASN A 388 26.64 -22.06 4.61
CA ASN A 388 28.01 -22.58 4.77
C ASN A 388 28.57 -23.12 3.45
N HIS A 389 27.72 -23.82 2.68
CA HIS A 389 28.09 -24.42 1.40
C HIS A 389 26.92 -24.28 0.41
N ALA A 390 26.68 -23.09 -0.15
CA ALA A 390 25.50 -22.82 -0.98
C ALA A 390 25.21 -23.88 -2.05
N ARG A 391 26.27 -24.43 -2.70
CA ARG A 391 26.15 -25.48 -3.73
C ARG A 391 25.47 -26.77 -3.24
N SER A 392 25.57 -27.08 -1.95
CA SER A 392 24.94 -28.28 -1.40
C SER A 392 23.43 -28.15 -1.51
N LEU A 393 22.84 -27.07 -0.98
CA LEU A 393 21.39 -26.84 -0.97
C LEU A 393 20.76 -26.96 -2.35
N TRP A 394 21.40 -26.37 -3.37
CA TRP A 394 20.91 -26.47 -4.74
C TRP A 394 20.87 -27.91 -5.28
N LYS A 395 21.81 -28.78 -4.92
CA LYS A 395 21.79 -30.21 -5.33
C LYS A 395 20.61 -30.95 -4.72
N HIS A 396 20.21 -30.59 -3.51
CA HIS A 396 19.06 -31.17 -2.84
C HIS A 396 17.75 -30.67 -3.45
N ILE A 397 17.65 -29.37 -3.74
CA ILE A 397 16.51 -28.79 -4.48
C ILE A 397 16.35 -29.44 -5.86
N ALA A 398 17.45 -29.67 -6.59
CA ALA A 398 17.45 -30.25 -7.94
C ALA A 398 16.76 -31.63 -8.02
N ARG A 399 16.76 -32.41 -6.93
CA ARG A 399 16.12 -33.74 -6.88
C ARG A 399 14.60 -33.68 -7.06
N HIS A 400 13.99 -32.50 -6.94
CA HIS A 400 12.56 -32.27 -7.13
C HIS A 400 12.19 -31.87 -8.56
N GLU A 401 13.04 -32.20 -9.55
CA GLU A 401 12.82 -31.89 -10.98
C GLU A 401 11.45 -32.31 -11.53
N GLY A 402 10.89 -33.40 -11.00
CA GLY A 402 9.61 -33.96 -11.43
C GLY A 402 8.38 -33.24 -10.89
N SER A 403 8.51 -32.38 -9.86
CA SER A 403 7.35 -31.82 -9.15
C SER A 403 7.44 -30.33 -8.84
N LEU A 404 8.63 -29.77 -8.61
CA LEU A 404 8.79 -28.41 -8.11
C LEU A 404 8.43 -27.37 -9.19
N LYS A 405 7.50 -26.47 -8.85
CA LYS A 405 6.98 -25.43 -9.75
C LYS A 405 7.31 -24.02 -9.27
N ARG A 406 7.29 -23.76 -7.97
CA ARG A 406 7.55 -22.42 -7.40
C ARG A 406 8.70 -22.49 -6.42
N LEU A 407 9.71 -21.66 -6.65
CA LEU A 407 10.88 -21.59 -5.80
C LEU A 407 11.17 -20.13 -5.41
N ALA A 408 11.22 -19.85 -4.12
CA ALA A 408 11.84 -18.64 -3.60
C ALA A 408 12.97 -18.99 -2.64
N VAL A 409 14.17 -18.48 -2.91
CA VAL A 409 15.32 -18.63 -2.02
C VAL A 409 15.86 -17.26 -1.67
N HIS A 410 15.87 -16.99 -0.38
CA HIS A 410 16.29 -15.74 0.22
C HIS A 410 17.38 -16.03 1.26
N HIS A 411 18.59 -15.54 1.04
CA HIS A 411 19.67 -15.58 2.02
C HIS A 411 19.93 -14.19 2.58
N ARG A 412 20.07 -14.08 3.90
CA ARG A 412 20.41 -12.82 4.56
C ARG A 412 21.68 -12.94 5.40
N THR A 413 22.51 -11.91 5.35
CA THR A 413 23.75 -11.82 6.14
C THR A 413 23.72 -10.63 7.10
N ARG A 414 24.52 -10.67 8.17
CA ARG A 414 24.71 -9.51 9.04
C ARG A 414 25.57 -8.47 8.32
N HIS A 415 25.19 -7.21 8.43
CA HIS A 415 25.96 -6.07 7.94
C HIS A 415 26.21 -5.10 9.11
N CYS A 416 27.48 -4.72 9.29
CA CYS A 416 27.88 -3.71 10.25
C CYS A 416 28.16 -2.41 9.52
N ASN A 417 27.33 -1.40 9.75
CA ASN A 417 27.61 -0.06 9.26
C ASN A 417 28.57 0.65 10.22
N LYS A 418 29.86 0.69 9.84
CA LYS A 418 30.93 1.30 10.65
C LYS A 418 30.68 2.79 10.97
N SER A 419 29.89 3.52 10.18
CA SER A 419 29.60 4.94 10.42
C SER A 419 28.41 5.19 11.35
N ALA A 420 27.48 4.23 11.46
CA ALA A 420 26.22 4.42 12.20
C ALA A 420 26.13 3.63 13.52
N ARG A 421 27.12 2.78 13.84
CA ARG A 421 27.09 1.86 15.00
C ARG A 421 25.80 1.03 15.09
N SER A 422 25.14 0.80 13.96
CA SER A 422 23.90 0.04 13.86
C SER A 422 24.14 -1.30 13.18
N TRP A 423 23.52 -2.33 13.74
CA TRP A 423 23.55 -3.70 13.22
C TRP A 423 22.27 -3.93 12.41
N GLY A 424 22.43 -4.36 11.15
CA GLY A 424 21.31 -4.71 10.28
C GLY A 424 21.54 -6.04 9.59
N ARG A 425 20.46 -6.68 9.10
CA ARG A 425 20.58 -7.77 8.12
C ARG A 425 20.27 -7.25 6.73
N VAL A 426 21.03 -7.75 5.76
CA VAL A 426 20.89 -7.43 4.35
C VAL A 426 20.76 -8.71 3.54
N ASP A 427 20.08 -8.63 2.41
CA ASP A 427 20.03 -9.67 1.38
C ASP A 427 21.47 -9.99 0.95
N LEU A 428 21.74 -11.27 0.69
CA LEU A 428 23.05 -11.77 0.25
C LEU A 428 23.01 -11.99 -1.27
N PRO A 429 23.46 -11.01 -2.09
CA PRO A 429 23.20 -11.04 -3.52
C PRO A 429 23.99 -12.10 -4.29
N SER A 430 25.01 -12.69 -3.65
CA SER A 430 25.77 -13.82 -4.18
C SER A 430 25.12 -15.18 -3.93
N LEU A 431 24.03 -15.25 -3.14
CA LEU A 431 23.44 -16.50 -2.63
C LEU A 431 24.46 -17.42 -1.92
N GLY A 432 25.61 -16.89 -1.51
CA GLY A 432 26.73 -17.66 -0.96
C GLY A 432 27.45 -18.57 -1.97
N LEU A 433 27.24 -18.39 -3.28
CA LEU A 433 27.93 -19.13 -4.33
C LEU A 433 29.32 -18.51 -4.61
N THR A 434 30.36 -18.93 -3.87
CA THR A 434 31.77 -18.52 -4.09
C THR A 434 32.68 -19.72 -4.41
N GLU A 435 33.83 -19.51 -5.06
CA GLU A 435 34.81 -20.58 -5.33
C GLU A 435 35.59 -20.93 -4.05
N HIS A 436 35.50 -22.17 -3.57
CA HIS A 436 36.23 -22.68 -2.40
C HIS A 436 36.05 -21.89 -1.10
N GLY A 437 34.93 -21.17 -0.92
CA GLY A 437 34.72 -20.32 0.26
C GLY A 437 35.60 -19.06 0.28
N ASN A 438 36.31 -18.76 -0.80
CA ASN A 438 37.09 -17.54 -0.93
C ASN A 438 36.25 -16.47 -1.64
N GLU A 439 35.87 -15.43 -0.90
CA GLU A 439 35.05 -14.31 -1.36
C GLU A 439 35.71 -13.50 -2.49
N ASN A 440 37.01 -13.71 -2.75
CA ASN A 440 37.78 -13.00 -3.77
C ASN A 440 37.84 -13.70 -5.16
N ARG A 441 37.06 -14.75 -5.40
CA ARG A 441 37.03 -15.43 -6.72
C ARG A 441 35.61 -15.56 -7.27
N PRO A 442 35.36 -15.12 -8.52
CA PRO A 442 34.05 -15.26 -9.15
C PRO A 442 33.70 -16.75 -9.30
N TYR A 443 32.44 -17.06 -9.00
CA TYR A 443 31.89 -18.42 -9.09
C TYR A 443 32.12 -19.03 -10.49
N ARG A 444 32.86 -20.16 -10.55
CA ARG A 444 32.85 -21.05 -11.73
C ARG A 444 31.92 -22.23 -11.48
N PRO A 445 31.00 -22.53 -12.40
CA PRO A 445 30.01 -23.58 -12.23
C PRO A 445 30.71 -24.94 -12.31
N PRO A 446 30.25 -25.94 -11.55
CA PRO A 446 30.56 -27.31 -11.88
C PRO A 446 29.91 -27.67 -13.23
N SER A 447 30.35 -28.77 -13.85
CA SER A 447 29.83 -29.29 -15.12
C SER A 447 28.33 -29.64 -15.15
N GLN A 448 27.58 -29.44 -14.06
CA GLN A 448 26.14 -29.70 -13.92
C GLN A 448 25.49 -28.55 -13.14
N ASN A 449 24.50 -27.90 -13.76
CA ASN A 449 23.73 -26.78 -13.20
C ASN A 449 22.48 -27.29 -12.47
N PRO A 450 22.32 -27.04 -11.15
CA PRO A 450 21.24 -27.62 -10.35
C PRO A 450 19.84 -27.07 -10.66
N LEU A 451 19.71 -25.90 -11.29
CA LEU A 451 18.40 -25.41 -11.75
C LEU A 451 17.98 -26.00 -13.10
N GLY A 452 18.93 -26.53 -13.87
CA GLY A 452 18.74 -26.90 -15.26
C GLY A 452 17.91 -28.14 -15.51
N GLU A 453 17.54 -28.87 -14.46
CA GLU A 453 16.67 -30.05 -14.52
C GLU A 453 15.25 -29.73 -14.03
N LEU A 454 15.08 -28.65 -13.25
CA LEU A 454 13.80 -28.25 -12.68
C LEU A 454 12.85 -27.66 -13.72
N LYS A 455 11.57 -28.03 -13.67
CA LYS A 455 10.48 -27.46 -14.48
C LYS A 455 9.70 -26.40 -13.71
N LEU A 456 10.40 -25.34 -13.31
CA LEU A 456 9.80 -24.24 -12.55
C LEU A 456 8.83 -23.43 -13.41
N GLU A 457 7.76 -22.92 -12.80
CA GLU A 457 6.86 -21.88 -13.31
C GLU A 457 7.24 -20.50 -12.76
N CYS A 458 7.73 -20.43 -11.52
CA CYS A 458 8.14 -19.18 -10.86
C CYS A 458 9.46 -19.36 -10.11
N LEU A 459 10.39 -18.43 -10.34
CA LEU A 459 11.67 -18.36 -9.66
C LEU A 459 11.85 -16.99 -9.03
N SER A 460 12.07 -16.93 -7.72
CA SER A 460 12.34 -15.69 -6.97
C SER A 460 13.65 -15.82 -6.21
N LEU A 461 14.62 -14.97 -6.50
CA LEU A 461 15.96 -15.00 -5.89
C LEU A 461 16.37 -13.62 -5.41
N CYS A 462 17.01 -13.54 -4.24
CA CYS A 462 17.60 -12.31 -3.72
C CYS A 462 19.03 -12.08 -4.25
N CYS A 463 19.24 -12.09 -5.57
CA CYS A 463 20.59 -12.14 -6.13
C CYS A 463 20.85 -11.27 -7.35
N PHE A 464 22.13 -11.10 -7.67
CA PHE A 464 22.53 -10.33 -8.84
C PHE A 464 21.96 -10.93 -10.14
N PRO A 465 21.48 -10.10 -11.08
CA PRO A 465 20.90 -10.56 -12.34
C PRO A 465 21.83 -11.45 -13.18
N GLU A 466 23.14 -11.16 -13.18
CA GLU A 466 24.14 -11.97 -13.89
C GLU A 466 24.19 -13.38 -13.34
N LEU A 467 24.07 -13.52 -12.02
CA LEU A 467 24.06 -14.82 -11.37
C LEU A 467 22.80 -15.60 -11.73
N VAL A 468 21.62 -14.95 -11.81
CA VAL A 468 20.39 -15.59 -12.31
C VAL A 468 20.56 -16.05 -13.75
N LYS A 469 21.02 -15.17 -14.63
CA LYS A 469 21.29 -15.49 -16.03
C LYS A 469 22.22 -16.69 -16.13
N PHE A 470 23.34 -16.63 -15.41
CA PHE A 470 24.35 -17.67 -15.40
C PHE A 470 23.83 -19.02 -14.91
N MET A 471 23.03 -19.00 -13.83
CA MET A 471 22.37 -20.16 -13.26
C MET A 471 21.27 -20.74 -14.16
N LEU A 472 20.77 -20.01 -15.15
CA LEU A 472 19.78 -20.53 -16.09
C LEU A 472 20.43 -20.90 -17.44
N GLU A 473 21.38 -20.12 -17.95
CA GLU A 473 22.12 -20.38 -19.21
C GLU A 473 22.93 -21.68 -19.17
N SER A 474 23.59 -21.97 -18.04
CA SER A 474 24.43 -23.16 -17.91
C SER A 474 23.65 -24.48 -18.05
N SER A 475 22.30 -24.44 -18.03
CA SER A 475 21.42 -25.58 -18.30
C SER A 475 21.33 -25.97 -19.79
N LEU A 476 21.86 -25.15 -20.70
CA LEU A 476 21.70 -25.28 -22.16
C LEU A 476 22.80 -26.12 -22.83
N SER A 477 23.76 -26.66 -22.07
CA SER A 477 24.97 -27.29 -22.62
C SER A 477 24.83 -28.79 -22.96
N LEU A 478 23.91 -29.13 -23.88
CA LEU A 478 23.98 -30.35 -24.71
C LEU A 478 23.79 -29.97 -26.19
N PRO A 479 24.86 -29.57 -26.91
CA PRO A 479 24.76 -28.99 -28.26
C PRO A 479 24.45 -29.96 -29.41
N SER A 480 24.20 -31.25 -29.13
CA SER A 480 24.15 -32.27 -30.20
C SER A 480 22.84 -32.37 -30.97
N LEU A 481 21.75 -31.70 -30.55
CA LEU A 481 20.40 -31.95 -31.11
C LEU A 481 19.55 -30.71 -31.42
N GLY A 482 20.02 -29.47 -31.17
CA GLY A 482 19.29 -28.26 -31.59
C GLY A 482 17.89 -28.09 -31.00
N LEU A 483 17.60 -28.74 -29.85
CA LEU A 483 16.33 -28.62 -29.13
C LEU A 483 16.51 -27.68 -27.92
N PRO A 484 15.57 -26.76 -27.64
CA PRO A 484 15.59 -25.98 -26.40
C PRO A 484 15.47 -26.93 -25.19
N SER A 485 16.21 -26.64 -24.11
CA SER A 485 16.19 -27.46 -22.89
C SER A 485 14.77 -27.53 -22.32
N LEU A 486 14.26 -28.74 -22.09
CA LEU A 486 12.91 -29.03 -21.60
C LEU A 486 12.64 -28.43 -20.20
N SER A 487 13.67 -28.09 -19.42
CA SER A 487 13.57 -27.54 -18.06
C SER A 487 13.04 -26.10 -18.02
N LEU A 488 13.46 -25.23 -18.94
CA LEU A 488 13.02 -23.83 -18.98
C LEU A 488 11.67 -23.64 -19.67
N SER A 489 11.10 -24.72 -20.23
CA SER A 489 9.89 -24.64 -21.04
C SER A 489 8.65 -24.19 -20.27
N SER A 490 8.64 -24.33 -18.94
CA SER A 490 7.51 -23.96 -18.08
C SER A 490 7.65 -22.62 -17.36
N LEU A 491 8.83 -21.99 -17.40
CA LEU A 491 9.15 -20.84 -16.55
C LEU A 491 8.43 -19.58 -17.07
N LYS A 492 7.55 -19.01 -16.23
CA LYS A 492 6.72 -17.84 -16.55
C LYS A 492 7.21 -16.56 -15.86
N LEU A 493 7.79 -16.68 -14.67
CA LEU A 493 8.21 -15.53 -13.86
C LEU A 493 9.63 -15.72 -13.32
N ILE A 494 10.49 -14.74 -13.61
CA ILE A 494 11.76 -14.53 -12.90
C ILE A 494 11.61 -13.28 -12.04
N HIS A 495 11.88 -13.40 -10.75
CA HIS A 495 11.82 -12.30 -9.80
C HIS A 495 13.18 -12.09 -9.11
N ILE A 496 13.74 -10.89 -9.29
CA ILE A 496 14.93 -10.41 -8.59
C ILE A 496 14.48 -9.68 -7.35
N ARG A 497 14.38 -10.41 -6.24
CA ARG A 497 13.94 -9.84 -4.96
C ARG A 497 15.00 -8.90 -4.42
N GLN A 498 14.57 -7.71 -4.00
CA GLN A 498 15.40 -6.79 -3.22
C GLN A 498 14.51 -6.05 -2.23
N THR A 499 14.80 -6.17 -0.93
CA THR A 499 14.01 -5.48 0.10
C THR A 499 14.17 -3.94 -0.01
N GLY A 500 13.14 -3.15 0.29
CA GLY A 500 13.24 -1.69 0.24
C GLY A 500 14.33 -1.10 1.17
N ASN A 501 14.51 -1.69 2.36
CA ASN A 501 15.57 -1.30 3.31
C ASN A 501 16.97 -1.52 2.74
N ASP A 502 17.10 -2.46 1.80
CA ASP A 502 18.37 -2.94 1.26
C ASP A 502 18.93 -2.01 0.18
N LEU A 503 18.06 -1.24 -0.48
CA LEU A 503 18.44 -0.19 -1.43
C LEU A 503 19.40 0.83 -0.83
N ARG A 504 19.32 1.07 0.49
CA ARG A 504 20.19 2.00 1.23
C ARG A 504 21.63 1.51 1.35
N PHE A 505 21.88 0.21 1.19
CA PHE A 505 23.18 -0.40 1.43
C PHE A 505 23.94 -0.74 0.14
N PHE A 506 23.26 -1.07 -0.96
CA PHE A 506 23.92 -1.53 -2.20
C PHE A 506 23.31 -1.00 -3.51
N GLY A 507 22.41 -0.01 -3.46
CA GLY A 507 21.74 0.49 -4.66
C GLY A 507 20.79 -0.53 -5.28
N SER A 508 20.09 -0.18 -6.37
CA SER A 508 19.17 -1.14 -7.01
C SER A 508 19.92 -2.14 -7.89
N MET A 509 19.57 -3.43 -7.77
CA MET A 509 20.11 -4.48 -8.64
C MET A 509 19.56 -4.45 -10.07
N ALA A 510 18.51 -3.68 -10.34
CA ALA A 510 17.85 -3.65 -11.64
C ALA A 510 18.06 -2.34 -12.40
N VAL A 511 18.08 -1.22 -11.68
CA VAL A 511 18.10 0.12 -12.27
C VAL A 511 19.29 0.92 -11.73
N ASP A 512 19.95 1.67 -12.61
CA ASP A 512 20.97 2.62 -12.18
C ASP A 512 20.30 3.83 -11.52
N LEU A 513 20.54 3.97 -10.22
CA LEU A 513 20.06 5.09 -9.39
C LEU A 513 21.21 6.05 -9.02
N GLY A 514 22.36 5.97 -9.69
CA GLY A 514 23.53 6.83 -9.44
C GLY A 514 24.48 6.35 -8.33
N PHE A 515 24.27 5.14 -7.80
CA PHE A 515 25.15 4.49 -6.82
C PHE A 515 25.86 3.30 -7.46
N ARG A 516 27.18 3.36 -7.61
CA ARG A 516 27.96 2.24 -8.17
C ARG A 516 28.11 1.10 -7.17
N LEU A 517 27.73 -0.10 -7.60
CA LEU A 517 27.92 -1.39 -6.90
C LEU A 517 29.38 -1.69 -6.53
N ASP A 518 30.37 -0.99 -7.11
CA ASP A 518 31.82 -1.17 -6.90
C ASP A 518 32.26 -1.14 -5.43
N THR A 519 31.43 -0.63 -4.52
CA THR A 519 31.71 -0.59 -3.08
C THR A 519 31.45 -1.90 -2.34
N TYR A 520 30.69 -2.85 -2.89
CA TYR A 520 30.39 -4.12 -2.22
C TYR A 520 31.60 -5.07 -2.17
N GLU A 521 32.29 -5.28 -3.30
CA GLU A 521 33.49 -6.15 -3.33
C GLU A 521 34.67 -5.54 -2.57
N ALA A 522 34.76 -4.21 -2.49
CA ALA A 522 35.80 -3.52 -1.74
C ALA A 522 35.59 -3.60 -0.21
N ASN A 523 34.33 -3.61 0.25
CA ASN A 523 33.99 -3.58 1.68
C ASN A 523 33.78 -4.97 2.32
N ASN A 524 33.57 -6.02 1.52
CA ASN A 524 33.42 -7.40 1.98
C ASN A 524 34.67 -8.27 1.72
N ARG A 525 35.87 -7.69 1.80
CA ARG A 525 37.04 -8.51 2.12
C ARG A 525 36.87 -8.97 3.56
N GLY A 526 36.42 -10.22 3.71
CA GLY A 526 35.96 -10.79 4.96
C GLY A 526 36.86 -10.54 6.17
N GLU A 527 36.21 -10.43 7.32
CA GLU A 527 36.65 -11.04 8.57
C GLU A 527 35.45 -10.99 9.54
N ASP A 528 35.05 -12.16 10.04
CA ASP A 528 34.31 -12.28 11.30
C ASP A 528 35.18 -11.63 12.38
N TYR A 529 34.74 -10.51 12.95
CA TYR A 529 35.38 -9.92 14.13
C TYR A 529 34.44 -10.00 15.33
N GLU A 530 34.58 -11.08 16.10
CA GLU A 530 34.42 -11.02 17.55
C GLU A 530 35.66 -10.33 18.16
N TYR A 531 35.41 -9.31 18.99
CA TYR A 531 36.29 -8.67 19.99
C TYR A 531 37.79 -8.46 19.70
N GLU A 532 38.22 -7.19 19.59
CA GLU A 532 39.07 -6.54 20.60
C GLU A 532 39.26 -5.04 20.33
N TYR A 533 39.08 -4.24 21.38
CA TYR A 533 39.39 -2.81 21.42
C TYR A 533 40.91 -2.61 21.22
N ASN A 534 41.34 -1.98 20.12
CA ASN A 534 42.53 -1.13 20.17
C ASN A 534 42.61 -0.11 19.04
N THR A 535 42.51 1.16 19.45
CA THR A 535 42.86 2.35 18.69
C THR A 535 44.35 2.36 18.34
N ARG A 536 44.68 2.41 17.03
CA ARG A 536 45.67 3.31 16.39
C ARG A 536 46.10 2.73 15.05
N ASN A 537 46.11 3.61 14.03
CA ASN A 537 46.68 3.45 12.69
C ASN A 537 45.76 2.88 11.61
N PHE A 538 44.96 3.76 11.00
CA PHE A 538 44.85 3.80 9.53
C PHE A 538 44.51 5.24 9.12
N LYS A 539 45.57 6.03 8.85
CA LYS A 539 45.47 7.23 8.00
C LYS A 539 45.83 6.79 6.59
N ASP A 540 45.14 7.39 5.62
CA ASP A 540 45.39 7.35 4.17
C ASP A 540 44.91 6.10 3.41
N SER A 541 43.68 6.16 2.88
CA SER A 541 43.43 6.36 1.43
C SER A 541 41.99 5.98 1.03
N ALA A 542 41.14 7.00 0.86
CA ALA A 542 40.06 7.13 -0.13
C ALA A 542 39.11 8.24 0.34
N ARG A 543 39.37 9.47 -0.11
CA ARG A 543 38.36 10.54 -0.06
C ARG A 543 37.18 10.06 -0.90
N ILE A 544 36.00 9.94 -0.28
CA ILE A 544 34.73 9.94 -1.00
C ILE A 544 34.71 11.25 -1.78
N LYS A 545 34.78 11.17 -3.12
CA LYS A 545 34.47 12.33 -3.94
C LYS A 545 32.96 12.52 -3.88
N GLU A 546 32.51 13.71 -3.51
CA GLU A 546 31.15 14.17 -3.79
C GLU A 546 30.88 13.98 -5.30
N PRO A 547 29.70 13.47 -5.69
CA PRO A 547 29.40 13.31 -7.11
C PRO A 547 29.32 14.69 -7.77
N GLU A 548 30.13 14.91 -8.80
CA GLU A 548 29.98 16.06 -9.68
C GLU A 548 28.60 15.98 -10.37
N THR A 549 27.89 17.11 -10.35
CA THR A 549 26.59 17.34 -10.99
C THR A 549 26.65 17.01 -12.48
N GLN A 550 26.23 15.80 -12.85
CA GLN A 550 25.86 15.45 -14.22
C GLN A 550 24.36 15.11 -14.22
N THR A 551 23.66 15.65 -15.21
CA THR A 551 22.24 15.40 -15.51
C THR A 551 21.94 13.90 -15.44
N PRO A 552 20.84 13.46 -14.82
CA PRO A 552 20.51 12.05 -14.80
C PRO A 552 20.14 11.62 -16.22
N ASP A 553 20.99 10.79 -16.81
CA ASP A 553 20.65 9.98 -17.96
C ASP A 553 19.36 9.17 -17.65
N PRO A 554 18.56 8.78 -18.66
CA PRO A 554 17.36 7.96 -18.46
C PRO A 554 17.71 6.79 -17.54
N ILE A 555 16.88 6.47 -16.53
CA ILE A 555 17.09 5.33 -15.62
C ILE A 555 17.47 4.11 -16.45
N GLU A 556 18.77 3.87 -16.57
CA GLU A 556 19.28 2.82 -17.42
C GLU A 556 19.10 1.55 -16.60
N LEU A 557 18.60 0.49 -17.25
CA LEU A 557 18.76 -0.83 -16.65
C LEU A 557 20.26 -1.01 -16.44
N GLN A 558 20.63 -1.43 -15.23
CA GLN A 558 21.99 -1.90 -14.94
C GLN A 558 22.38 -2.86 -16.06
N ASP A 559 23.58 -2.71 -16.62
CA ASP A 559 24.05 -3.52 -17.76
C ASP A 559 23.80 -5.00 -17.56
N THR A 560 23.89 -5.41 -16.31
CA THR A 560 23.68 -6.77 -15.90
C THR A 560 22.22 -7.23 -15.88
N PHE A 561 21.30 -6.41 -15.39
CA PHE A 561 19.86 -6.67 -15.48
C PHE A 561 19.38 -6.63 -16.93
N ARG A 562 19.92 -5.71 -17.73
CA ARG A 562 19.70 -5.64 -19.18
C ARG A 562 20.14 -6.93 -19.86
N CYS A 563 21.35 -7.39 -19.56
CA CYS A 563 21.94 -8.62 -20.09
C CYS A 563 21.12 -9.87 -19.72
N LEU A 564 20.54 -9.91 -18.50
CA LEU A 564 19.55 -10.92 -18.11
C LEU A 564 18.29 -10.83 -18.96
N GLY A 565 17.69 -9.65 -19.09
CA GLY A 565 16.47 -9.43 -19.87
C GLY A 565 16.62 -9.80 -21.34
N GLU A 566 17.69 -9.34 -22.00
CA GLU A 566 17.99 -9.64 -23.41
C GLU A 566 18.16 -11.14 -23.67
N TRP A 567 18.82 -11.85 -22.76
CA TRP A 567 18.92 -13.30 -22.85
C TRP A 567 17.59 -13.99 -22.57
N ALA A 568 16.90 -13.60 -21.49
CA ALA A 568 15.70 -14.27 -21.00
C ALA A 568 14.55 -14.20 -22.02
N PHE A 569 14.42 -13.08 -22.76
CA PHE A 569 13.46 -12.93 -23.85
C PHE A 569 14.05 -13.22 -25.25
N GLY A 570 15.34 -13.58 -25.32
CA GLY A 570 16.03 -13.91 -26.56
C GLY A 570 15.89 -15.38 -26.97
N PRO A 571 16.44 -15.78 -28.13
CA PRO A 571 16.34 -17.15 -28.64
C PRO A 571 16.93 -18.24 -27.72
N GLY A 572 17.79 -17.85 -26.77
CA GLY A 572 18.37 -18.75 -25.77
C GLY A 572 17.68 -18.73 -24.41
N GLY A 573 16.62 -17.93 -24.23
CA GLY A 573 15.89 -17.79 -22.98
C GLY A 573 14.68 -18.74 -22.84
N PRO A 574 13.95 -18.69 -21.71
CA PRO A 574 12.79 -19.56 -21.47
C PRO A 574 11.61 -19.21 -22.41
N PRO A 575 11.05 -20.18 -23.16
CA PRO A 575 10.06 -19.90 -24.21
C PRO A 575 8.67 -19.49 -23.69
N MET A 576 8.33 -19.79 -22.43
CA MET A 576 7.06 -19.42 -21.80
C MET A 576 7.19 -18.23 -20.83
N LEU A 577 8.33 -17.53 -20.84
CA LEU A 577 8.56 -16.42 -19.92
C LEU A 577 7.58 -15.28 -20.18
N GLU A 578 6.80 -14.92 -19.17
CA GLU A 578 5.82 -13.83 -19.24
C GLU A 578 6.41 -12.55 -18.65
N ALA A 579 7.22 -12.66 -17.59
CA ALA A 579 7.79 -11.49 -16.91
C ALA A 579 9.16 -11.77 -16.27
N VAL A 580 10.02 -10.75 -16.33
CA VAL A 580 11.15 -10.56 -15.40
C VAL A 580 10.80 -9.35 -14.54
N ALA A 581 10.76 -9.54 -13.24
CA ALA A 581 10.36 -8.53 -12.28
C ALA A 581 11.44 -8.32 -11.21
N TYR A 582 11.46 -7.17 -10.55
CA TYR A 582 12.44 -6.84 -9.53
C TYR A 582 11.83 -6.04 -8.38
N GLY A 583 12.52 -6.06 -7.24
CA GLY A 583 12.20 -5.24 -6.07
C GLY A 583 11.50 -6.01 -4.96
N ASP A 584 10.84 -5.27 -4.07
CA ASP A 584 9.92 -5.84 -3.11
C ASP A 584 8.51 -5.58 -3.60
N PHE A 585 7.70 -6.62 -3.80
CA PHE A 585 6.29 -6.45 -4.17
C PHE A 585 5.41 -5.98 -3.00
N ALA A 586 6.03 -5.56 -1.89
CA ALA A 586 5.39 -4.85 -0.80
C ALA A 586 5.25 -3.34 -1.09
N HIS A 587 4.03 -2.95 -1.54
CA HIS A 587 3.38 -1.62 -1.50
C HIS A 587 3.73 -0.48 -2.49
N GLY A 588 2.68 0.15 -3.06
CA GLY A 588 2.71 1.46 -3.76
C GLY A 588 2.59 2.67 -2.82
N GLY A 589 2.87 3.88 -3.30
CA GLY A 589 2.91 5.12 -2.50
C GLY A 589 1.58 5.55 -1.88
N LEU A 590 1.63 6.12 -0.67
CA LEU A 590 0.44 6.42 0.13
C LEU A 590 -0.45 7.49 -0.52
N ALA A 591 0.11 8.46 -1.23
CA ALA A 591 -0.62 9.48 -1.97
C ALA A 591 -1.43 8.89 -3.14
N GLU A 592 -0.86 7.92 -3.87
CA GLU A 592 -1.56 7.21 -4.93
C GLU A 592 -2.65 6.28 -4.37
N GLN A 593 -2.37 5.61 -3.24
CA GLN A 593 -3.37 4.83 -2.50
C GLN A 593 -4.53 5.73 -2.06
N TYR A 594 -4.25 6.86 -1.44
CA TYR A 594 -5.25 7.85 -1.02
C TYR A 594 -6.10 8.34 -2.20
N SER A 595 -5.50 8.58 -3.35
CA SER A 595 -6.22 9.03 -4.55
C SER A 595 -7.11 7.94 -5.15
N THR A 596 -6.62 6.70 -5.21
CA THR A 596 -7.38 5.55 -5.73
C THR A 596 -8.56 5.19 -4.82
N VAL A 597 -8.37 5.20 -3.50
CA VAL A 597 -9.43 4.94 -2.51
C VAL A 597 -10.53 6.01 -2.57
N ARG A 598 -10.18 7.31 -2.60
CA ARG A 598 -11.19 8.38 -2.71
C ARG A 598 -12.07 8.24 -3.95
N SER A 599 -11.45 7.91 -5.08
CA SER A 599 -12.17 7.68 -6.34
C SER A 599 -13.02 6.42 -6.29
N HIS A 600 -12.52 5.35 -5.67
CA HIS A 600 -13.24 4.10 -5.51
C HIS A 600 -14.55 4.30 -4.72
N LEU A 601 -14.45 5.07 -3.63
CA LEU A 601 -15.57 5.38 -2.75
C LEU A 601 -16.52 6.44 -3.33
N GLY A 602 -16.24 6.99 -4.51
CA GLY A 602 -17.03 8.08 -5.11
C GLY A 602 -16.92 9.41 -4.35
N ILE A 603 -15.87 9.59 -3.54
CA ILE A 603 -15.61 10.81 -2.76
C ILE A 603 -14.99 11.90 -3.64
N TYR A 604 -14.14 11.52 -4.60
CA TYR A 604 -13.44 12.45 -5.48
C TYR A 604 -13.05 11.74 -6.79
N ALA A 605 -13.52 12.23 -7.93
CA ALA A 605 -13.45 11.47 -9.18
C ALA A 605 -12.18 11.76 -10.00
N ASN A 606 -11.95 13.03 -10.34
CA ASN A 606 -10.93 13.42 -11.32
C ASN A 606 -10.58 14.92 -11.28
N VAL A 607 -9.58 15.29 -12.07
CA VAL A 607 -9.14 16.66 -12.38
C VAL A 607 -9.26 16.87 -13.90
N CYS A 608 -9.59 18.08 -14.32
CA CYS A 608 -9.64 18.50 -15.73
C CYS A 608 -8.73 19.71 -15.94
N VAL A 609 -7.84 19.65 -16.94
CA VAL A 609 -7.13 20.82 -17.47
C VAL A 609 -7.60 21.03 -18.89
N THR A 610 -8.07 22.24 -19.19
CA THR A 610 -8.64 22.59 -20.49
C THR A 610 -7.88 23.74 -21.10
N ALA A 611 -7.36 23.54 -22.31
CA ALA A 611 -6.63 24.56 -23.05
C ALA A 611 -7.30 24.83 -24.40
N THR A 612 -7.36 26.10 -24.80
CA THR A 612 -7.85 26.53 -26.11
C THR A 612 -6.69 26.74 -27.07
N TYR A 613 -6.72 26.06 -28.21
CA TYR A 613 -5.70 26.06 -29.23
C TYR A 613 -6.15 26.82 -30.47
N ALA A 614 -5.26 27.62 -31.05
CA ALA A 614 -5.33 28.04 -32.45
C ALA A 614 -5.14 26.81 -33.34
N ASN A 615 -6.15 26.48 -34.13
CA ASN A 615 -6.15 25.30 -34.96
C ASN A 615 -5.45 25.56 -36.29
N ARG A 616 -4.21 25.08 -36.41
CA ARG A 616 -3.43 25.16 -37.66
C ARG A 616 -3.69 23.99 -38.60
N HIS A 617 -4.26 22.92 -38.08
CA HIS A 617 -4.47 21.65 -38.78
C HIS A 617 -5.85 21.56 -39.44
N GLY A 618 -6.75 22.52 -39.16
CA GLY A 618 -8.09 22.56 -39.73
C GLY A 618 -8.85 21.26 -39.48
N GLN A 619 -9.34 20.63 -40.56
CA GLN A 619 -10.04 19.34 -40.49
C GLN A 619 -9.10 18.14 -40.20
N ASN A 620 -7.79 18.27 -40.44
CA ASN A 620 -6.81 17.21 -40.19
C ASN A 620 -6.36 17.11 -38.71
N LEU A 621 -7.00 17.88 -37.82
CA LEU A 621 -6.70 17.87 -36.39
C LEU A 621 -6.71 16.46 -35.76
N PRO A 622 -7.65 15.54 -36.06
CA PRO A 622 -7.63 14.21 -35.45
C PRO A 622 -6.34 13.44 -35.70
N ASP A 623 -5.87 13.41 -36.95
CA ASP A 623 -4.63 12.71 -37.32
C ASP A 623 -3.39 13.39 -36.75
N ALA A 624 -3.37 14.72 -36.71
CA ALA A 624 -2.30 15.48 -36.04
C ALA A 624 -2.26 15.15 -34.55
N LEU A 625 -3.41 15.17 -33.87
CA LEU A 625 -3.52 14.89 -32.44
C LEU A 625 -3.07 13.46 -32.12
N TYR A 626 -3.50 12.46 -32.88
CA TYR A 626 -3.14 11.05 -32.61
C TYR A 626 -1.63 10.83 -32.76
N ARG A 627 -1.02 11.41 -33.80
CA ARG A 627 0.44 11.39 -33.99
C ARG A 627 1.18 12.07 -32.82
N SER A 628 0.74 13.26 -32.43
CA SER A 628 1.37 13.98 -31.32
C SER A 628 1.21 13.23 -30.01
N LEU A 629 0.06 12.61 -29.74
CA LEU A 629 -0.17 11.80 -28.53
C LEU A 629 0.76 10.58 -28.46
N ALA A 630 1.10 9.95 -29.58
CA ALA A 630 2.12 8.89 -29.58
C ALA A 630 3.47 9.40 -29.01
N THR A 631 3.90 10.60 -29.43
CA THR A 631 5.11 11.26 -28.90
C THR A 631 4.98 11.58 -27.40
N ILE A 632 3.81 12.08 -26.96
CA ILE A 632 3.57 12.43 -25.55
C ILE A 632 3.55 11.19 -24.65
N ILE A 633 2.88 10.12 -25.09
CA ILE A 633 2.80 8.86 -24.36
C ILE A 633 4.19 8.22 -24.24
N ALA A 634 5.00 8.25 -25.29
CA ALA A 634 6.38 7.78 -25.24
C ALA A 634 7.24 8.61 -24.26
N LYS A 635 7.01 9.93 -24.20
CA LYS A 635 7.74 10.86 -23.33
C LYS A 635 7.40 10.68 -21.86
N HIS A 636 6.12 10.53 -21.52
CA HIS A 636 5.60 10.51 -20.15
C HIS A 636 5.09 9.12 -19.75
N PRO A 637 5.90 8.29 -19.05
CA PRO A 637 5.57 6.88 -18.83
C PRO A 637 4.30 6.65 -18.00
N ILE A 638 3.93 7.60 -17.14
CA ILE A 638 2.70 7.54 -16.34
C ILE A 638 1.42 7.54 -17.20
N LEU A 639 1.47 8.05 -18.44
CA LEU A 639 0.33 7.98 -19.38
C LEU A 639 0.13 6.57 -19.96
N SER A 640 1.12 5.69 -19.80
CA SER A 640 1.04 4.26 -20.14
C SER A 640 0.90 3.39 -18.89
N ALA A 641 0.41 3.93 -17.77
CA ALA A 641 0.21 3.18 -16.53
C ALA A 641 -1.24 3.28 -16.05
N VAL A 642 -1.74 2.20 -15.46
CA VAL A 642 -3.07 2.13 -14.87
C VAL A 642 -2.97 1.53 -13.46
N PRO A 643 -3.65 2.11 -12.44
CA PRO A 643 -3.75 1.48 -11.14
C PRO A 643 -4.73 0.29 -11.20
N LEU A 644 -4.30 -0.86 -10.70
CA LEU A 644 -5.11 -2.08 -10.53
C LEU A 644 -5.26 -2.42 -9.05
N ASP A 645 -6.27 -3.23 -8.73
CA ASP A 645 -6.55 -3.74 -7.38
C ASP A 645 -6.64 -2.62 -6.32
N THR A 646 -7.26 -1.50 -6.72
CA THR A 646 -7.41 -0.26 -5.94
C THR A 646 -8.20 -0.42 -4.64
N THR A 647 -8.82 -1.58 -4.42
CA THR A 647 -9.61 -1.93 -3.23
C THR A 647 -8.87 -2.79 -2.22
N THR A 648 -7.72 -3.37 -2.57
CA THR A 648 -6.98 -4.30 -1.71
C THR A 648 -5.50 -3.93 -1.63
N THR A 649 -4.79 -4.06 -2.74
CA THR A 649 -3.34 -3.87 -2.85
C THR A 649 -3.08 -3.08 -4.13
N PRO A 650 -3.38 -1.77 -4.12
CA PRO A 650 -3.22 -0.91 -5.29
C PRO A 650 -1.80 -1.01 -5.84
N ARG A 651 -1.70 -1.29 -7.14
CA ARG A 651 -0.43 -1.32 -7.86
C ARG A 651 -0.58 -0.70 -9.24
N PHE A 652 0.47 -0.06 -9.73
CA PHE A 652 0.49 0.38 -11.13
C PHE A 652 0.95 -0.74 -12.04
N VAL A 653 0.19 -0.96 -13.11
CA VAL A 653 0.59 -1.83 -14.20
C VAL A 653 0.82 -1.00 -15.44
N ARG A 654 1.91 -1.32 -16.14
CA ARG A 654 2.24 -0.71 -17.42
C ARG A 654 1.39 -1.31 -18.53
N LEU A 655 0.80 -0.44 -19.34
CA LEU A 655 0.09 -0.79 -20.54
C LEU A 655 1.11 -0.94 -21.69
N PRO A 656 1.21 -2.11 -22.34
CA PRO A 656 2.10 -2.28 -23.48
C PRO A 656 1.65 -1.41 -24.66
N ARG A 657 0.35 -1.15 -24.78
CA ARG A 657 -0.26 -0.35 -25.84
C ARG A 657 -1.42 0.47 -25.31
N VAL A 658 -1.64 1.63 -25.91
CA VAL A 658 -2.79 2.51 -25.64
C VAL A 658 -3.61 2.66 -26.92
N ASP A 659 -4.91 2.38 -26.81
CA ASP A 659 -5.88 2.55 -27.90
C ASP A 659 -6.50 3.95 -27.80
N LEU A 660 -6.07 4.87 -28.67
CA LEU A 660 -6.48 6.27 -28.66
C LEU A 660 -7.97 6.46 -28.94
N ASN A 661 -8.60 5.53 -29.67
CA ASN A 661 -10.04 5.57 -29.93
C ASN A 661 -10.88 5.40 -28.65
N LYS A 662 -10.29 4.83 -27.58
CA LYS A 662 -10.96 4.65 -26.28
C LYS A 662 -10.77 5.82 -25.32
N VAL A 663 -9.77 6.67 -25.57
CA VAL A 663 -9.38 7.75 -24.65
C VAL A 663 -9.47 9.14 -25.26
N VAL A 664 -9.70 9.29 -26.57
CA VAL A 664 -9.90 10.59 -27.23
C VAL A 664 -11.30 10.66 -27.83
N THR A 665 -12.06 11.70 -27.48
CA THR A 665 -13.41 11.96 -28.02
C THR A 665 -13.46 13.34 -28.66
N PHE A 666 -14.05 13.45 -29.85
CA PHE A 666 -14.33 14.72 -30.51
C PHE A 666 -15.80 15.08 -30.37
N ILE A 667 -16.09 16.30 -29.93
CA ILE A 667 -17.43 16.86 -29.80
C ILE A 667 -17.56 18.05 -30.74
N GLU A 668 -18.56 17.98 -31.59
CA GLU A 668 -18.87 19.03 -32.57
C GLU A 668 -20.03 19.86 -32.05
N LYS A 669 -19.80 21.16 -31.85
CA LYS A 669 -20.82 22.10 -31.38
C LYS A 669 -20.89 23.29 -32.33
N PRO A 670 -21.85 23.31 -33.26
CA PRO A 670 -22.07 24.46 -34.14
C PRO A 670 -22.28 25.74 -33.34
N GLY A 671 -21.62 26.83 -33.75
CA GLY A 671 -21.72 28.14 -33.10
C GLY A 671 -20.89 28.31 -31.83
N TYR A 672 -20.08 27.32 -31.42
CA TYR A 672 -19.10 27.49 -30.35
C TYR A 672 -17.98 28.44 -30.78
N THR A 673 -17.70 29.44 -29.96
CA THR A 673 -16.59 30.39 -30.13
C THR A 673 -15.87 30.58 -28.79
N PRO A 674 -14.58 30.22 -28.69
CA PRO A 674 -13.83 30.42 -27.45
C PRO A 674 -13.67 31.90 -27.11
N GLY A 675 -13.64 32.23 -25.81
CA GLY A 675 -13.18 33.55 -25.35
C GLY A 675 -14.24 34.51 -24.81
N ALA A 676 -15.48 34.06 -24.58
CA ALA A 676 -16.45 34.81 -23.79
C ALA A 676 -16.00 34.95 -22.31
N THR A 677 -16.55 35.91 -21.57
CA THR A 677 -16.28 36.11 -20.13
C THR A 677 -16.82 34.96 -19.27
N SER A 678 -17.89 34.31 -19.73
CA SER A 678 -18.38 33.01 -19.29
C SER A 678 -18.59 32.12 -20.51
N ASP A 679 -18.32 30.82 -20.40
CA ASP A 679 -18.44 29.88 -21.50
C ASP A 679 -19.32 28.69 -21.09
N PRO A 680 -20.67 28.82 -21.18
CA PRO A 680 -21.59 27.77 -20.72
C PRO A 680 -21.41 26.44 -21.45
N THR A 681 -20.93 26.45 -22.70
CA THR A 681 -20.71 25.22 -23.46
C THR A 681 -19.47 24.50 -22.94
N LEU A 682 -18.40 25.23 -22.65
CA LEU A 682 -17.21 24.68 -22.03
C LEU A 682 -17.47 24.23 -20.59
N ASP A 683 -18.28 24.98 -19.84
CA ASP A 683 -18.68 24.63 -18.48
C ASP A 683 -19.49 23.32 -18.47
N GLU A 684 -20.49 23.17 -19.35
CA GLU A 684 -21.26 21.93 -19.51
C GLU A 684 -20.34 20.74 -19.85
N LEU A 685 -19.36 20.94 -20.73
CA LEU A 685 -18.37 19.92 -21.07
C LEU A 685 -17.57 19.50 -19.83
N VAL A 686 -16.98 20.45 -19.11
CA VAL A 686 -16.12 20.17 -17.96
C VAL A 686 -16.92 19.54 -16.81
N GLU A 687 -18.15 20.00 -16.56
CA GLU A 687 -19.07 19.39 -15.60
C GLU A 687 -19.34 17.92 -15.96
N SER A 688 -19.62 17.64 -17.25
CA SER A 688 -19.86 16.27 -17.71
C SER A 688 -18.64 15.36 -17.51
N GLN A 689 -17.43 15.89 -17.70
CA GLN A 689 -16.19 15.12 -17.48
C GLN A 689 -15.96 14.86 -15.99
N HIS A 690 -16.25 15.82 -15.11
CA HIS A 690 -16.16 15.62 -13.67
C HIS A 690 -17.11 14.54 -13.15
N ASN A 691 -18.28 14.38 -13.77
CA ASN A 691 -19.27 13.39 -13.39
C ASN A 691 -19.13 12.03 -14.11
N LEU A 692 -18.09 11.85 -14.92
CA LEU A 692 -17.79 10.58 -15.57
C LEU A 692 -16.57 9.91 -14.89
N PRO A 693 -16.76 8.99 -13.94
CA PRO A 693 -15.67 8.36 -13.20
C PRO A 693 -14.86 7.38 -14.06
N PHE A 694 -13.61 7.15 -13.69
CA PHE A 694 -12.81 6.06 -14.26
C PHE A 694 -13.26 4.74 -13.65
N LYS A 695 -13.51 3.73 -14.48
CA LYS A 695 -13.95 2.41 -14.01
C LYS A 695 -12.78 1.69 -13.35
N GLN A 696 -12.97 1.33 -12.08
CA GLN A 696 -12.00 0.56 -11.31
C GLN A 696 -12.35 -0.94 -11.33
N ASP A 697 -12.51 -1.48 -12.53
CA ASP A 697 -12.89 -2.88 -12.79
C ASP A 697 -11.71 -3.72 -13.29
N ASN A 698 -10.49 -3.28 -13.01
CA ASN A 698 -9.24 -3.84 -13.52
C ASN A 698 -9.14 -3.87 -15.07
N SER A 699 -9.93 -3.05 -15.78
CA SER A 699 -9.75 -2.85 -17.21
C SER A 699 -8.42 -2.16 -17.51
N LEU A 700 -7.73 -2.62 -18.56
CA LEU A 700 -6.46 -2.07 -19.03
C LEU A 700 -6.68 -0.82 -19.91
N ILE A 701 -7.52 0.09 -19.44
CA ILE A 701 -7.78 1.39 -20.08
C ILE A 701 -7.12 2.48 -19.23
N PRO A 702 -6.36 3.41 -19.83
CA PRO A 702 -5.70 4.46 -19.05
C PRO A 702 -6.68 5.29 -18.21
N PHE A 703 -6.24 5.71 -17.03
CA PHE A 703 -7.01 6.57 -16.13
C PHE A 703 -6.86 8.06 -16.48
N TRP A 704 -6.80 8.34 -17.78
CA TRP A 704 -6.86 9.67 -18.37
C TRP A 704 -7.61 9.60 -19.70
N ARG A 705 -8.21 10.72 -20.10
CA ARG A 705 -8.92 10.85 -21.38
C ARG A 705 -8.90 12.30 -21.86
N ILE A 706 -9.04 12.47 -23.16
CA ILE A 706 -9.08 13.76 -23.83
C ILE A 706 -10.43 13.94 -24.49
N THR A 707 -11.04 15.10 -24.28
CA THR A 707 -12.22 15.52 -25.05
C THR A 707 -11.90 16.81 -25.80
N VAL A 708 -12.13 16.82 -27.10
CA VAL A 708 -11.88 17.96 -28.00
C VAL A 708 -13.21 18.56 -28.41
N LEU A 709 -13.46 19.80 -27.99
CA LEU A 709 -14.61 20.59 -28.41
C LEU A 709 -14.22 21.48 -29.60
N ARG A 710 -14.95 21.35 -30.71
CA ARG A 710 -14.70 22.12 -31.93
C ARG A 710 -16.00 22.56 -32.61
N ASN A 711 -15.90 23.63 -33.39
CA ASN A 711 -16.92 24.07 -34.31
C ASN A 711 -16.46 23.73 -35.75
N LEU A 712 -17.28 23.01 -36.51
CA LEU A 712 -16.92 22.68 -37.90
C LEU A 712 -17.07 23.88 -38.85
N ASP A 713 -17.92 24.84 -38.49
CA ASP A 713 -18.17 26.05 -39.30
C ASP A 713 -17.03 27.07 -39.14
N ASP A 714 -16.33 27.05 -38.00
CA ASP A 714 -15.13 27.83 -37.74
C ASP A 714 -14.02 26.91 -37.20
N SER A 715 -13.20 26.40 -38.12
CA SER A 715 -12.09 25.52 -37.78
C SER A 715 -10.85 26.27 -37.27
N SER A 716 -10.95 27.55 -36.89
CA SER A 716 -9.80 28.36 -36.46
C SER A 716 -9.33 28.02 -35.04
N TRP A 717 -10.19 27.39 -34.23
CA TRP A 717 -9.91 27.11 -32.82
C TRP A 717 -10.52 25.78 -32.38
N PHE A 718 -9.94 25.17 -31.33
CA PHE A 718 -10.57 24.09 -30.58
C PHE A 718 -10.19 24.17 -29.11
N SER A 719 -11.01 23.59 -28.23
CA SER A 719 -10.69 23.44 -26.82
C SER A 719 -10.46 21.97 -26.50
N LEU A 720 -9.34 21.66 -25.85
CA LEU A 720 -8.95 20.32 -25.48
C LEU A 720 -8.96 20.20 -23.96
N CYS A 721 -9.84 19.35 -23.44
CA CYS A 721 -9.94 19.00 -22.02
C CYS A 721 -9.23 17.68 -21.77
N LEU A 722 -8.11 17.72 -21.05
CA LEU A 722 -7.44 16.55 -20.48
C LEU A 722 -8.02 16.26 -19.09
N CYS A 723 -8.81 15.19 -18.99
CA CYS A 723 -9.38 14.70 -17.73
C CYS A 723 -8.56 13.50 -17.23
N PHE A 724 -8.17 13.48 -15.96
CA PHE A 724 -7.31 12.43 -15.41
C PHE A 724 -7.61 12.10 -13.95
N HIS A 725 -7.26 10.88 -13.58
CA HIS A 725 -7.30 10.41 -12.20
C HIS A 725 -6.11 10.94 -11.41
N HIS A 726 -6.37 11.45 -10.20
CA HIS A 726 -5.36 12.21 -9.44
C HIS A 726 -4.19 11.34 -8.91
N SER A 727 -4.32 10.00 -8.94
CA SER A 727 -3.20 9.10 -8.66
C SER A 727 -2.13 9.10 -9.76
N LEU A 728 -2.42 9.63 -10.96
CA LEU A 728 -1.46 9.69 -12.06
C LEU A 728 -0.69 11.00 -12.07
N LEU A 729 -1.41 12.11 -11.93
CA LEU A 729 -0.91 13.44 -12.21
C LEU A 729 -1.44 14.40 -11.16
N ASP A 730 -0.71 15.47 -10.91
CA ASP A 730 -1.29 16.72 -10.45
C ASP A 730 -1.52 17.70 -11.62
N THR A 731 -2.09 18.87 -11.32
CA THR A 731 -2.42 19.88 -12.32
C THR A 731 -1.21 20.40 -13.09
N GLN A 732 -0.06 20.58 -12.42
CA GLN A 732 1.14 21.09 -13.08
C GLN A 732 1.65 20.07 -14.11
N SER A 733 1.59 18.77 -13.81
CA SER A 733 1.93 17.72 -14.77
C SER A 733 0.99 17.72 -15.99
N ALA A 734 -0.31 17.97 -15.80
CA ALA A 734 -1.23 18.13 -16.92
C ALA A 734 -0.95 19.40 -17.76
N VAL A 735 -0.55 20.52 -17.14
CA VAL A 735 -0.08 21.71 -17.85
C VAL A 735 1.15 21.40 -18.70
N ILE A 736 2.12 20.66 -18.15
CA ILE A 736 3.32 20.21 -18.87
C ILE A 736 2.95 19.32 -20.06
N ILE A 737 1.96 18.43 -19.91
CA ILE A 737 1.45 17.60 -21.01
C ILE A 737 0.85 18.48 -22.12
N HIS A 738 0.09 19.53 -21.79
CA HIS A 738 -0.42 20.48 -22.78
C HIS A 738 0.70 21.24 -23.51
N GLN A 739 1.75 21.66 -22.80
CA GLN A 739 2.92 22.31 -23.38
C GLN A 739 3.66 21.37 -24.35
N ASP A 740 3.91 20.14 -23.92
CA ASP A 740 4.59 19.15 -24.75
C ASP A 740 3.73 18.74 -25.95
N LEU A 741 2.42 18.66 -25.77
CA LEU A 741 1.46 18.40 -26.86
C LEU A 741 1.46 19.53 -27.88
N GLU A 742 1.48 20.79 -27.43
CA GLU A 742 1.62 21.96 -28.32
C GLU A 742 2.92 21.87 -29.15
N TYR A 743 4.04 21.54 -28.51
CA TYR A 743 5.30 21.32 -29.21
C TYR A 743 5.21 20.19 -30.24
N ALA A 744 4.64 19.05 -29.86
CA ALA A 744 4.48 17.92 -30.77
C ALA A 744 3.50 18.21 -31.93
N LEU A 745 2.48 19.03 -31.70
CA LEU A 745 1.55 19.49 -32.74
C LEU A 745 2.20 20.46 -33.73
N ALA A 746 3.24 21.20 -33.31
CA ALA A 746 4.00 22.08 -34.18
C ALA A 746 5.13 21.35 -34.95
N ALA A 747 5.69 20.28 -34.37
CA ALA A 747 6.83 19.57 -34.94
C ALA A 747 6.45 18.53 -36.03
N HIS A 748 5.21 18.03 -36.02
CA HIS A 748 4.79 16.86 -36.83
C HIS A 748 3.69 17.19 -37.85
N ASP A 749 4.01 17.94 -38.89
CA ASP A 749 3.03 18.19 -39.97
C ASP A 749 2.84 16.95 -40.88
N ASN A 750 3.90 16.20 -41.18
CA ASN A 750 3.89 15.09 -42.15
C ASN A 750 4.24 13.72 -41.51
N GLY A 751 3.33 12.73 -41.60
CA GLY A 751 3.49 11.38 -41.04
C GLY A 751 2.14 10.65 -40.91
N THR A 752 2.15 9.33 -40.76
CA THR A 752 0.94 8.49 -40.61
C THR A 752 0.46 8.47 -39.15
N SER A 753 -0.84 8.64 -38.91
CA SER A 753 -1.46 8.42 -37.60
C SER A 753 -1.64 6.93 -37.33
N ALA A 754 -1.68 6.56 -36.05
CA ALA A 754 -2.00 5.21 -35.60
C ALA A 754 -3.00 5.30 -34.44
N ASP A 755 -4.05 4.48 -34.53
CA ASP A 755 -5.08 4.40 -33.50
C ASP A 755 -4.56 3.74 -32.22
N ILE A 756 -3.64 2.79 -32.36
CA ILE A 756 -3.01 2.07 -31.26
C ILE A 756 -1.55 2.48 -31.22
N VAL A 757 -1.13 3.03 -30.09
CA VAL A 757 0.24 3.49 -29.86
C VAL A 757 0.94 2.59 -28.84
N GLU A 758 2.24 2.37 -29.03
CA GLU A 758 3.04 1.63 -28.05
C GLU A 758 3.18 2.45 -26.75
N GLY A 759 3.07 1.78 -25.62
CA GLY A 759 3.28 2.40 -24.31
C GLY A 759 4.75 2.76 -24.08
N SER A 760 5.01 3.73 -23.21
CA SER A 760 6.39 4.07 -22.85
C SER A 760 7.09 2.88 -22.18
N LEU A 761 8.35 2.65 -22.56
CA LEU A 761 9.24 1.68 -21.92
C LEU A 761 10.09 2.29 -20.79
N LYS A 762 9.99 3.61 -20.54
CA LYS A 762 10.72 4.30 -19.46
C LYS A 762 10.20 3.90 -18.07
N THR A 763 11.06 3.83 -17.07
CA THR A 763 10.68 3.52 -15.69
C THR A 763 9.69 4.55 -15.13
N LEU A 764 8.73 4.11 -14.31
CA LEU A 764 7.85 5.03 -13.58
C LEU A 764 8.64 5.71 -12.47
N LEU A 765 8.31 6.96 -12.18
CA LEU A 765 8.95 7.70 -11.09
C LEU A 765 8.56 7.07 -9.74
N PRO A 766 9.46 7.11 -8.74
CA PRO A 766 9.14 6.63 -7.39
C PRO A 766 7.95 7.38 -6.78
N PRO A 767 7.25 6.79 -5.79
CA PRO A 767 6.18 7.47 -5.08
C PRO A 767 6.71 8.66 -4.26
N LEU A 768 5.85 9.67 -4.02
CA LEU A 768 6.23 10.91 -3.33
C LEU A 768 6.95 10.66 -1.99
N GLU A 769 6.47 9.71 -1.19
CA GLU A 769 6.99 9.42 0.15
C GLU A 769 8.39 8.78 0.13
N SER A 770 8.83 8.28 -1.03
CA SER A 770 10.19 7.80 -1.21
C SER A 770 11.16 8.90 -1.64
N MET A 771 10.64 10.05 -2.09
CA MET A 771 11.41 11.17 -2.62
C MET A 771 11.51 12.36 -1.65
N VAL A 772 10.55 12.48 -0.72
CA VAL A 772 10.50 13.53 0.30
C VAL A 772 10.14 12.90 1.64
N ASP A 773 10.89 13.23 2.69
CA ASP A 773 10.75 12.61 4.02
C ASP A 773 9.38 12.84 4.70
N LEU A 774 8.72 13.96 4.37
CA LEU A 774 7.40 14.37 4.90
C LEU A 774 7.29 14.14 6.43
N PRO A 775 8.14 14.77 7.25
CA PRO A 775 8.12 14.56 8.70
C PRO A 775 6.80 15.05 9.30
N ILE A 776 6.33 14.37 10.35
CA ILE A 776 5.10 14.72 11.05
C ILE A 776 5.42 14.81 12.54
N SER A 777 5.15 15.97 13.13
CA SER A 777 5.34 16.24 14.55
C SER A 777 4.23 15.59 15.38
N PRO A 778 4.50 15.22 16.65
CA PRO A 778 3.46 14.75 17.57
C PRO A 778 2.30 15.73 17.71
N ASP A 779 2.59 17.03 17.76
CA ASP A 779 1.57 18.10 17.83
C ASP A 779 0.64 18.07 16.61
N PHE A 780 1.19 17.86 15.41
CA PHE A 780 0.37 17.71 14.21
C PHE A 780 -0.48 16.44 14.27
N VAL A 781 0.05 15.31 14.77
CA VAL A 781 -0.72 14.08 14.95
C VAL A 781 -1.89 14.30 15.91
N HIS A 782 -1.64 14.90 17.07
CA HIS A 782 -2.66 15.22 18.06
C HIS A 782 -3.71 16.17 17.50
N ALA A 783 -3.29 17.23 16.79
CA ALA A 783 -4.20 18.14 16.11
C ALA A 783 -5.09 17.41 15.09
N GLN A 784 -4.54 16.51 14.27
CA GLN A 784 -5.34 15.76 13.30
C GLN A 784 -6.28 14.72 13.95
N GLN A 785 -5.90 14.12 15.08
CA GLN A 785 -6.72 13.15 15.81
C GLN A 785 -7.85 13.81 16.64
N GLY A 786 -7.63 15.04 17.11
CA GLY A 786 -8.55 15.82 17.95
C GLY A 786 -9.49 16.76 17.20
N LEU A 787 -9.44 16.83 15.87
CA LEU A 787 -10.37 17.66 15.08
C LEU A 787 -11.78 17.04 15.09
N GLY A 788 -12.61 17.48 16.03
CA GLY A 788 -14.06 17.24 16.07
C GLY A 788 -14.81 17.94 14.92
N GLU A 789 -16.10 18.19 15.11
CA GLU A 789 -16.85 19.05 14.18
C GLU A 789 -16.58 20.53 14.47
N PRO A 790 -16.51 21.39 13.43
CA PRO A 790 -16.32 22.81 13.65
C PRO A 790 -17.48 23.41 14.48
N PRO A 791 -17.23 24.50 15.22
CA PRO A 791 -18.26 25.22 15.98
C PRO A 791 -19.45 25.70 15.13
N GLN A 792 -20.58 26.03 15.77
CA GLN A 792 -21.81 26.46 15.06
C GLN A 792 -21.63 27.74 14.24
N ASN A 793 -20.82 28.69 14.72
CA ASN A 793 -20.52 29.95 14.03
C ASN A 793 -19.52 29.81 12.86
N TRP A 794 -19.08 28.58 12.56
CA TRP A 794 -18.21 28.28 11.44
C TRP A 794 -19.06 27.92 10.21
N TRP A 795 -18.71 28.37 9.01
CA TRP A 795 -19.38 27.89 7.79
C TRP A 795 -18.48 26.96 6.97
N SER A 796 -19.08 25.88 6.45
CA SER A 796 -18.39 24.87 5.64
C SER A 796 -19.33 24.05 4.77
N GLY A 797 -20.47 24.63 4.38
CA GLY A 797 -21.54 23.95 3.67
C GLY A 797 -22.29 22.91 4.52
N LYS A 798 -23.17 22.13 3.89
CA LYS A 798 -23.88 21.03 4.58
C LYS A 798 -22.94 19.85 4.90
N PRO A 799 -23.35 18.95 5.81
CA PRO A 799 -22.57 17.76 6.14
C PRO A 799 -22.16 16.92 4.93
N GLN A 800 -21.02 16.26 5.03
CA GLN A 800 -20.39 15.50 3.95
C GLN A 800 -21.26 14.28 3.57
N THR A 801 -21.61 14.11 2.29
CA THR A 801 -22.48 13.01 1.85
C THR A 801 -22.04 12.41 0.52
N LEU A 802 -22.46 11.18 0.28
CA LEU A 802 -22.31 10.45 -0.99
C LEU A 802 -23.69 10.10 -1.56
N PRO A 803 -23.81 9.93 -2.90
CA PRO A 803 -22.77 10.10 -3.92
C PRO A 803 -22.44 11.58 -4.18
N VAL A 804 -21.21 11.87 -4.64
CA VAL A 804 -20.83 13.21 -5.10
C VAL A 804 -21.32 13.40 -6.54
N GLN A 805 -22.18 14.40 -6.73
CA GLN A 805 -22.49 14.97 -8.04
C GLN A 805 -21.83 16.35 -8.11
N THR A 806 -20.94 16.54 -9.07
CA THR A 806 -20.20 17.80 -9.26
C THR A 806 -21.03 18.79 -10.08
N ARG A 807 -21.12 20.02 -9.60
CA ARG A 807 -21.55 21.21 -10.36
C ARG A 807 -20.33 22.04 -10.71
N PHE A 808 -20.34 22.72 -11.85
CA PHE A 808 -19.22 23.53 -12.31
C PHE A 808 -19.66 24.84 -12.96
N THR A 809 -18.93 25.91 -12.68
CA THR A 809 -18.98 27.16 -13.46
C THR A 809 -17.60 27.79 -13.54
N SER A 810 -17.35 28.61 -14.55
CA SER A 810 -16.12 29.36 -14.69
C SER A 810 -16.31 30.84 -14.98
N ILE A 811 -15.32 31.64 -14.57
CA ILE A 811 -15.20 33.06 -14.95
C ILE A 811 -13.80 33.36 -15.48
N TRP A 812 -13.74 34.34 -16.38
CA TRP A 812 -12.49 34.83 -16.95
C TRP A 812 -12.30 36.31 -16.61
N ILE A 813 -11.34 36.60 -15.73
CA ILE A 813 -10.96 37.98 -15.42
C ILE A 813 -10.18 38.55 -16.62
N PRO A 814 -10.63 39.68 -17.20
CA PRO A 814 -9.98 40.30 -18.35
C PRO A 814 -8.52 40.70 -18.09
N SER A 815 -7.73 40.77 -19.15
CA SER A 815 -6.28 40.99 -19.06
C SER A 815 -5.89 42.31 -18.38
N ASN A 816 -6.62 43.39 -18.64
CA ASN A 816 -6.43 44.67 -17.96
C ASN A 816 -6.65 44.56 -16.44
N SER A 817 -7.78 44.00 -16.00
CA SER A 817 -8.11 43.81 -14.59
C SER A 817 -7.11 42.87 -13.90
N PHE A 818 -6.72 41.78 -14.55
CA PHE A 818 -5.72 40.86 -13.99
C PHE A 818 -4.33 41.51 -13.87
N THR A 819 -3.95 42.34 -14.85
CA THR A 819 -2.68 43.09 -14.81
C THR A 819 -2.68 44.08 -13.65
N SER A 820 -3.76 44.85 -13.48
CA SER A 820 -3.95 45.75 -12.33
C SER A 820 -3.93 45.01 -11.00
N LEU A 821 -4.57 43.83 -10.91
CA LEU A 821 -4.55 43.01 -9.69
C LEU A 821 -3.13 42.57 -9.34
N ARG A 822 -2.37 42.05 -10.31
CA ARG A 822 -0.97 41.66 -10.10
C ARG A 822 -0.11 42.85 -9.66
N GLN A 823 -0.34 44.03 -10.22
CA GLN A 823 0.37 45.24 -9.84
C GLN A 823 0.06 45.64 -8.40
N LYS A 824 -1.21 45.59 -7.99
CA LYS A 824 -1.64 45.84 -6.61
C LYS A 824 -1.07 44.82 -5.62
N CYS A 825 -1.03 43.54 -5.97
CA CYS A 825 -0.36 42.52 -5.15
C CYS A 825 1.11 42.89 -4.89
N LYS A 826 1.85 43.33 -5.93
CA LYS A 826 3.25 43.76 -5.81
C LYS A 826 3.39 45.00 -4.91
N GLU A 827 2.54 46.02 -5.09
CA GLU A 827 2.52 47.22 -4.25
C GLU A 827 2.30 46.91 -2.77
N GLN A 828 1.49 45.88 -2.49
CA GLN A 828 1.20 45.43 -1.13
C GLN A 828 2.20 44.39 -0.59
N GLY A 829 3.17 43.96 -1.39
CA GLY A 829 4.17 42.96 -0.99
C GLY A 829 3.62 41.55 -0.81
N VAL A 830 2.49 41.21 -1.45
CA VAL A 830 1.80 39.91 -1.32
C VAL A 830 1.78 39.12 -2.63
N THR A 831 1.50 37.82 -2.54
CA THR A 831 1.33 36.97 -3.72
C THR A 831 -0.12 37.00 -4.21
N LEU A 832 -0.33 36.64 -5.48
CA LEU A 832 -1.67 36.48 -6.05
C LEU A 832 -2.48 35.44 -5.27
N THR A 833 -1.89 34.29 -4.95
CA THR A 833 -2.56 33.23 -4.17
C THR A 833 -3.04 33.73 -2.81
N ALA A 834 -2.20 34.45 -2.07
CA ALA A 834 -2.58 35.01 -0.78
C ALA A 834 -3.70 36.06 -0.90
N THR A 835 -3.65 36.87 -1.97
CA THR A 835 -4.69 37.85 -2.27
C THR A 835 -6.02 37.18 -2.61
N LEU A 836 -6.00 36.11 -3.42
CA LEU A 836 -7.19 35.35 -3.78
C LEU A 836 -7.82 34.65 -2.57
N MET A 837 -7.04 34.07 -1.67
CA MET A 837 -7.56 33.51 -0.42
C MET A 837 -8.32 34.56 0.41
N SER A 838 -7.74 35.75 0.54
CA SER A 838 -8.37 36.87 1.27
C SER A 838 -9.63 37.42 0.58
N LEU A 839 -9.59 37.56 -0.76
CA LEU A 839 -10.74 37.97 -1.55
C LEU A 839 -11.87 36.95 -1.47
N LEU A 840 -11.56 35.65 -1.55
CA LEU A 840 -12.54 34.57 -1.39
C LEU A 840 -13.17 34.61 0.00
N ALA A 841 -12.37 34.75 1.06
CA ALA A 841 -12.90 34.89 2.41
C ALA A 841 -13.88 36.06 2.52
N SER A 842 -13.53 37.21 1.95
CA SER A 842 -14.38 38.40 1.93
C SER A 842 -15.66 38.19 1.12
N ALA A 843 -15.56 37.55 -0.05
CA ALA A 843 -16.70 37.23 -0.90
C ALA A 843 -17.66 36.24 -0.21
N PHE A 844 -17.14 35.22 0.47
CA PHE A 844 -17.94 34.31 1.28
C PHE A 844 -18.69 35.08 2.37
N PHE A 845 -18.03 35.93 3.15
CA PHE A 845 -18.72 36.68 4.20
C PHE A 845 -19.82 37.62 3.67
N GLN A 846 -19.74 38.10 2.42
CA GLN A 846 -20.81 38.89 1.82
C GLN A 846 -22.06 38.07 1.50
N VAL A 847 -21.90 36.80 1.14
CA VAL A 847 -22.99 35.87 0.79
C VAL A 847 -23.57 35.17 2.03
N LEU A 848 -22.70 34.84 3.00
CA LEU A 848 -23.06 34.00 4.12
C LEU A 848 -23.90 34.76 5.18
N PRO A 849 -24.89 34.08 5.79
CA PRO A 849 -25.64 34.61 6.93
C PRO A 849 -24.76 35.12 8.08
N LEU A 850 -25.24 36.13 8.81
CA LEU A 850 -24.47 36.86 9.83
C LEU A 850 -24.04 35.98 11.01
N GLU A 851 -24.74 34.89 11.29
CA GLU A 851 -24.37 33.92 12.33
C GLU A 851 -23.05 33.21 12.06
N TYR A 852 -22.64 33.12 10.79
CA TYR A 852 -21.36 32.54 10.42
C TYR A 852 -20.26 33.60 10.48
N THR A 853 -19.49 33.57 11.56
CA THR A 853 -18.43 34.55 11.84
C THR A 853 -17.04 34.02 11.52
N ILE A 854 -16.87 32.72 11.27
CA ILE A 854 -15.58 32.08 10.96
C ILE A 854 -15.68 31.19 9.73
N ILE A 855 -14.65 31.19 8.90
CA ILE A 855 -14.48 30.28 7.76
C ILE A 855 -13.00 29.88 7.63
N GLN A 856 -12.74 28.68 7.12
CA GLN A 856 -11.39 28.24 6.76
C GLN A 856 -11.28 28.01 5.26
N GLY A 857 -10.15 28.44 4.71
CA GLY A 857 -9.72 28.12 3.37
C GLY A 857 -8.53 27.17 3.41
N ASP A 858 -8.60 26.09 2.64
CA ASP A 858 -7.44 25.25 2.34
C ASP A 858 -6.75 25.76 1.07
N CYS A 859 -5.44 25.61 0.99
CA CYS A 859 -4.65 25.99 -0.19
C CYS A 859 -3.69 24.87 -0.58
N ALA A 860 -3.71 24.47 -1.85
CA ALA A 860 -2.77 23.51 -2.39
C ALA A 860 -1.36 24.10 -2.51
N VAL A 861 -0.34 23.27 -2.25
CA VAL A 861 1.08 23.64 -2.30
C VAL A 861 1.85 22.63 -3.15
N SER A 862 2.58 23.11 -4.15
CA SER A 862 3.47 22.27 -4.96
C SER A 862 4.73 21.89 -4.17
N LEU A 863 4.99 20.59 -4.07
CA LEU A 863 6.18 20.04 -3.40
C LEU A 863 7.38 19.89 -4.34
N ARG A 864 7.23 20.20 -5.64
CA ARG A 864 8.29 20.03 -6.65
C ARG A 864 9.62 20.69 -6.30
N ARG A 865 9.60 21.77 -5.53
CA ARG A 865 10.81 22.49 -5.11
C ARG A 865 11.66 21.73 -4.08
N PHE A 866 11.12 20.66 -3.50
CA PHE A 866 11.77 19.83 -2.49
C PHE A 866 12.12 18.43 -3.02
N LEU A 867 11.74 18.13 -4.26
CA LEU A 867 12.07 16.86 -4.91
C LEU A 867 13.57 16.81 -5.25
N PRO A 868 14.17 15.60 -5.30
CA PRO A 868 15.57 15.43 -5.65
C PRO A 868 15.85 15.81 -7.11
N ASP A 869 17.10 16.17 -7.42
CA ASP A 869 17.51 16.78 -8.70
C ASP A 869 17.18 15.94 -9.95
N TYR A 870 17.03 14.62 -9.81
CA TYR A 870 16.66 13.74 -10.91
C TYR A 870 15.16 13.78 -11.27
N ILE A 871 14.35 14.46 -10.47
CA ILE A 871 12.94 14.77 -10.73
C ILE A 871 12.86 16.26 -11.01
N ASP A 872 12.91 16.62 -12.28
CA ASP A 872 12.86 18.02 -12.68
C ASP A 872 11.45 18.64 -12.49
N GLN A 873 11.35 19.96 -12.63
CA GLN A 873 10.07 20.67 -12.54
C GLN A 873 9.06 20.25 -13.62
N ARG A 874 9.49 19.51 -14.66
CA ARG A 874 8.67 19.04 -15.78
C ARG A 874 8.25 17.57 -15.63
N SER A 875 8.66 16.90 -14.56
CA SER A 875 8.35 15.49 -14.33
C SER A 875 6.86 15.29 -14.04
N ALA A 876 6.29 14.24 -14.64
CA ALA A 876 4.88 13.91 -14.54
C ALA A 876 4.59 13.01 -13.33
N GLY A 877 3.78 13.49 -12.39
CA GLY A 877 3.38 12.78 -11.18
C GLY A 877 2.49 13.64 -10.29
N CYS A 878 2.14 13.13 -9.10
CA CYS A 878 1.30 13.85 -8.14
C CYS A 878 2.15 14.35 -6.95
N TYR A 879 2.55 15.63 -6.97
CA TYR A 879 3.50 16.21 -6.00
C TYR A 879 2.89 17.39 -5.24
N VAL A 880 1.78 17.14 -4.55
CA VAL A 880 0.95 18.19 -3.92
C VAL A 880 0.79 17.93 -2.43
N GLY A 881 1.04 18.96 -1.63
CA GLY A 881 0.63 19.08 -0.24
C GLY A 881 -0.41 20.18 -0.08
N SER A 882 -0.76 20.52 1.16
CA SER A 882 -1.74 21.57 1.44
C SER A 882 -1.48 22.24 2.79
N LEU A 883 -2.02 23.45 2.93
CA LEU A 883 -2.11 24.19 4.18
C LEU A 883 -3.54 24.71 4.38
N SER A 884 -3.84 25.15 5.60
CA SER A 884 -5.14 25.71 5.96
C SER A 884 -4.97 27.07 6.65
N GLU A 885 -5.91 27.99 6.42
CA GLU A 885 -5.98 29.27 7.13
C GLU A 885 -7.42 29.64 7.52
N VAL A 886 -7.56 30.23 8.70
CA VAL A 886 -8.84 30.63 9.29
C VAL A 886 -9.04 32.14 9.20
N TYR A 887 -10.22 32.58 8.75
CA TYR A 887 -10.62 33.97 8.61
C TYR A 887 -11.84 34.26 9.48
N SER A 888 -11.91 35.47 10.04
CA SER A 888 -13.06 35.94 10.82
C SER A 888 -13.77 37.09 10.12
N ARG A 889 -15.09 37.18 10.31
CA ARG A 889 -15.95 38.21 9.73
C ARG A 889 -15.59 39.62 10.21
N GLU A 890 -15.12 39.72 11.46
CA GLU A 890 -14.67 40.98 12.08
C GLU A 890 -13.23 41.37 11.71
N SER A 891 -12.55 40.55 10.89
CA SER A 891 -11.15 40.78 10.54
C SER A 891 -10.95 41.99 9.62
N GLN A 892 -9.67 42.36 9.56
CA GLN A 892 -9.05 43.48 8.88
C GLN A 892 -9.27 43.54 7.35
N SER A 893 -8.76 44.60 6.73
CA SER A 893 -8.86 44.83 5.27
C SER A 893 -8.34 43.63 4.45
N ILE A 894 -8.84 43.48 3.21
CA ILE A 894 -8.42 42.41 2.27
C ILE A 894 -6.89 42.27 2.19
N TRP A 895 -6.18 43.40 2.20
CA TRP A 895 -4.72 43.43 2.07
C TRP A 895 -3.98 42.99 3.33
N GLU A 896 -4.54 43.26 4.51
CA GLU A 896 -3.96 42.77 5.78
C GLU A 896 -4.12 41.26 5.91
N ASN A 897 -5.31 40.74 5.59
CA ASN A 897 -5.54 39.30 5.51
C ASN A 897 -4.61 38.64 4.47
N ALA A 898 -4.44 39.25 3.29
CA ALA A 898 -3.50 38.75 2.28
C ALA A 898 -2.04 38.74 2.77
N LYS A 899 -1.60 39.73 3.56
CA LYS A 899 -0.26 39.75 4.16
C LYS A 899 -0.08 38.63 5.17
N ARG A 900 -1.10 38.38 6.02
CA ARG A 900 -1.10 37.26 6.97
C ARG A 900 -1.04 35.91 6.25
N THR A 901 -1.87 35.72 5.23
CA THR A 901 -1.85 34.50 4.41
C THR A 901 -0.51 34.29 3.73
N LYS A 902 0.08 35.35 3.17
CA LYS A 902 1.40 35.26 2.55
C LYS A 902 2.46 34.78 3.54
N LYS A 903 2.44 35.29 4.77
CA LYS A 903 3.35 34.88 5.84
C LYS A 903 3.19 33.38 6.16
N ILE A 904 1.97 32.88 6.30
CA ILE A 904 1.69 31.46 6.56
C ILE A 904 2.17 30.58 5.40
N ILE A 905 1.94 31.01 4.14
CA ILE A 905 2.47 30.30 2.97
C ILE A 905 3.99 30.25 3.02
N ASP A 906 4.67 31.36 3.31
CA ASP A 906 6.13 31.40 3.39
C ASP A 906 6.67 30.50 4.51
N GLU A 907 6.06 30.52 5.69
CA GLU A 907 6.40 29.64 6.82
C GLU A 907 6.21 28.16 6.47
N THR A 908 5.08 27.81 5.84
CA THR A 908 4.81 26.45 5.36
C THR A 908 5.87 25.97 4.37
N LEU A 909 6.31 26.85 3.46
CA LEU A 909 7.36 26.53 2.50
C LEU A 909 8.74 26.34 3.16
N GLN A 910 9.01 27.02 4.27
CA GLN A 910 10.24 26.82 5.05
C GLN A 910 10.29 25.46 5.75
N LEU A 911 9.12 24.86 6.04
CA LEU A 911 9.00 23.53 6.65
C LEU A 911 9.29 22.38 5.68
N ARG A 912 9.48 22.65 4.38
CA ARG A 912 9.92 21.66 3.37
C ARG A 912 9.10 20.36 3.34
N GLY A 913 7.80 20.43 3.57
CA GLY A 913 6.91 19.26 3.57
C GLY A 913 6.64 18.65 4.94
N ALA A 914 7.19 19.21 6.02
CA ALA A 914 6.80 18.84 7.38
C ALA A 914 5.35 19.24 7.67
N ASP A 915 4.67 18.47 8.52
CA ASP A 915 3.35 18.80 9.07
C ASP A 915 2.30 19.11 7.99
N MET A 916 2.31 18.30 6.93
CA MET A 916 1.34 18.38 5.84
C MET A 916 0.38 17.19 5.84
N PRO A 917 -0.88 17.36 5.42
CA PRO A 917 -1.86 16.27 5.36
C PRO A 917 -1.41 15.05 4.52
N VAL A 918 -0.60 15.26 3.47
CA VAL A 918 -0.06 14.16 2.66
C VAL A 918 0.95 13.31 3.46
N GLY A 919 1.77 13.92 4.32
CA GLY A 919 2.68 13.20 5.21
C GLY A 919 1.95 12.45 6.32
N TYR A 920 0.78 12.96 6.73
CA TYR A 920 -0.06 12.30 7.73
C TYR A 920 -0.64 10.97 7.27
N LEU A 921 -0.71 10.70 5.96
CA LEU A 921 -1.22 9.44 5.42
C LEU A 921 -0.48 8.21 5.98
N LYS A 922 0.79 8.33 6.37
CA LYS A 922 1.55 7.23 7.01
C LYS A 922 1.03 6.84 8.40
N HIS A 923 0.24 7.73 9.01
CA HIS A 923 -0.46 7.52 10.28
C HIS A 923 -1.93 7.15 10.07
N VAL A 924 -2.40 7.03 8.82
CA VAL A 924 -3.76 6.63 8.48
C VAL A 924 -3.72 5.17 8.04
N PRO A 925 -4.04 4.23 8.94
CA PRO A 925 -4.07 2.83 8.61
C PRO A 925 -5.26 2.60 7.65
N ASP A 926 -6.46 2.62 8.21
CA ASP A 926 -7.73 2.61 7.50
C ASP A 926 -7.98 3.76 6.50
N ILE A 927 -7.31 3.94 5.34
CA ILE A 927 -7.61 5.10 4.46
C ILE A 927 -9.10 5.13 4.05
N SER A 928 -9.69 3.97 3.73
CA SER A 928 -11.09 3.87 3.32
C SER A 928 -12.02 4.15 4.51
N GLY A 929 -11.78 3.49 5.65
CA GLY A 929 -12.53 3.71 6.89
C GLY A 929 -12.42 5.15 7.41
N TRP A 930 -11.23 5.75 7.36
CA TRP A 930 -10.97 7.14 7.73
C TRP A 930 -11.75 8.13 6.88
N LEU A 931 -11.83 7.89 5.57
CA LEU A 931 -12.62 8.71 4.66
C LEU A 931 -14.12 8.53 4.85
N LEU A 932 -14.61 7.30 4.98
CA LEU A 932 -16.02 7.00 5.21
C LEU A 932 -16.51 7.52 6.57
N GLY A 933 -15.64 7.52 7.59
CA GLY A 933 -15.93 8.06 8.93
C GLY A 933 -16.16 9.58 8.97
N LYS A 934 -15.92 10.29 7.86
CA LYS A 934 -16.25 11.71 7.68
C LYS A 934 -17.68 11.93 7.19
N MET A 935 -18.31 10.90 6.61
CA MET A 935 -19.67 11.02 6.07
C MET A 935 -20.68 11.33 7.17
N GLY A 936 -21.62 12.23 6.87
CA GLY A 936 -22.62 12.74 7.81
C GLY A 936 -22.12 13.84 8.75
N LYS A 937 -20.81 14.13 8.79
CA LYS A 937 -20.21 15.16 9.64
C LYS A 937 -19.98 16.46 8.88
N ARG A 938 -19.91 17.58 9.61
CA ARG A 938 -19.45 18.86 9.05
C ARG A 938 -17.96 18.79 8.71
N ARG A 939 -17.57 19.48 7.63
CA ARG A 939 -16.17 19.64 7.21
C ARG A 939 -15.60 20.94 7.77
N TRP A 940 -14.29 21.10 7.83
CA TRP A 940 -13.67 22.33 8.34
C TRP A 940 -13.56 23.42 7.27
N ALA A 941 -13.09 23.07 6.08
CA ALA A 941 -12.86 24.06 5.03
C ALA A 941 -14.15 24.47 4.28
N ALA A 942 -14.35 25.77 4.17
CA ALA A 942 -15.36 26.40 3.32
C ALA A 942 -14.96 26.29 1.84
N TRP A 943 -13.69 26.54 1.53
CA TRP A 943 -13.16 26.36 0.19
C TRP A 943 -11.77 25.73 0.17
N GLU A 944 -11.40 25.20 -0.99
CA GLU A 944 -10.05 24.80 -1.33
C GLU A 944 -9.58 25.60 -2.55
N LEU A 945 -8.50 26.37 -2.42
CA LEU A 945 -7.88 27.10 -3.51
C LEU A 945 -6.69 26.30 -4.07
N SER A 946 -6.69 26.08 -5.38
CA SER A 946 -5.54 25.56 -6.11
C SER A 946 -5.16 26.54 -7.22
N ASN A 947 -3.90 26.99 -7.24
CA ASN A 947 -3.39 27.93 -8.22
C ASN A 947 -2.16 27.35 -8.91
N VAL A 948 -2.30 27.01 -10.20
CA VAL A 948 -1.21 26.43 -11.01
C VAL A 948 -0.33 27.50 -11.65
N GLY A 949 -0.75 28.77 -11.64
CA GLY A 949 0.02 29.89 -12.17
C GLY A 949 -0.16 30.11 -13.67
N GLY A 950 0.91 30.58 -14.31
CA GLY A 950 0.93 30.93 -15.74
C GLY A 950 1.29 29.74 -16.63
N PHE A 951 0.68 29.69 -17.81
CA PHE A 951 1.06 28.74 -18.86
C PHE A 951 2.34 29.20 -19.56
N ASP A 952 3.46 28.60 -19.15
CA ASP A 952 4.77 28.85 -19.76
C ASP A 952 4.94 28.11 -21.10
N ASP A 953 5.98 28.48 -21.85
CA ASP A 953 6.31 27.82 -23.11
C ASP A 953 7.01 26.48 -22.90
N ALA A 954 6.73 25.51 -23.78
CA ALA A 954 7.54 24.31 -23.87
C ALA A 954 8.98 24.66 -24.28
N PRO A 955 10.01 24.00 -23.72
CA PRO A 955 11.39 24.22 -24.12
C PRO A 955 11.58 24.03 -25.63
N GLY A 956 12.14 25.05 -26.30
CA GLY A 956 12.42 25.02 -27.74
C GLY A 956 11.25 25.38 -28.66
N LEU A 957 10.07 25.69 -28.12
CA LEU A 957 8.92 26.17 -28.91
C LEU A 957 9.12 27.62 -29.35
N LYS A 958 9.00 27.89 -30.66
CA LYS A 958 9.10 29.28 -31.17
C LYS A 958 7.80 30.05 -31.01
N ILE A 959 7.88 31.38 -31.01
CA ILE A 959 6.70 32.26 -30.84
C ILE A 959 5.66 32.01 -31.93
N GLU A 960 6.12 31.89 -33.16
CA GLU A 960 5.30 31.63 -34.33
C GLU A 960 4.71 30.21 -34.36
N GLU A 961 5.12 29.30 -33.48
CA GLU A 961 4.63 27.92 -33.36
C GLU A 961 3.55 27.76 -32.27
N ARG A 962 3.35 28.79 -31.44
CA ARG A 962 2.38 28.79 -30.33
C ARG A 962 0.95 28.64 -30.84
N GLN A 963 0.21 27.74 -30.21
CA GLN A 963 -1.19 27.44 -30.49
C GLN A 963 -2.06 27.65 -29.25
N VAL A 964 -1.61 27.30 -28.05
CA VAL A 964 -2.35 27.47 -26.80
C VAL A 964 -2.47 28.94 -26.43
N GLN A 965 -3.71 29.43 -26.31
CA GLN A 965 -4.05 30.80 -25.93
C GLN A 965 -4.48 30.88 -24.47
N SER A 966 -5.56 30.17 -24.11
CA SER A 966 -6.15 30.21 -22.77
C SER A 966 -6.05 28.84 -22.11
N VAL A 967 -5.92 28.83 -20.79
CA VAL A 967 -5.89 27.61 -19.97
C VAL A 967 -6.77 27.81 -18.75
N MET A 968 -7.61 26.82 -18.50
CA MET A 968 -8.46 26.68 -17.32
C MET A 968 -8.17 25.32 -16.70
N PHE A 969 -8.31 25.20 -15.39
CA PHE A 969 -8.40 23.87 -14.79
C PHE A 969 -9.45 23.84 -13.70
N SER A 970 -9.85 22.63 -13.34
CA SER A 970 -10.83 22.37 -12.31
C SER A 970 -10.61 20.99 -11.71
N GLN A 971 -10.95 20.87 -10.43
CA GLN A 971 -11.01 19.60 -9.73
C GLN A 971 -12.48 19.22 -9.57
N SER A 972 -12.82 17.93 -9.65
CA SER A 972 -14.19 17.50 -9.28
C SER A 972 -14.51 17.88 -7.84
N ALA A 973 -15.80 18.05 -7.54
CA ALA A 973 -16.24 18.25 -6.17
C ALA A 973 -15.77 17.07 -5.31
N SER A 974 -15.64 17.28 -4.00
CA SER A 974 -15.30 16.18 -3.10
C SER A 974 -16.06 16.24 -1.79
N ALA A 975 -16.47 15.07 -1.33
CA ALA A 975 -17.16 14.95 -0.06
C ALA A 975 -16.21 15.21 1.12
N CYS A 976 -14.90 15.02 0.98
CA CYS A 976 -13.90 15.10 2.06
C CYS A 976 -12.87 16.25 1.88
N SER A 977 -13.25 17.32 1.19
CA SER A 977 -12.42 18.53 0.97
C SER A 977 -13.25 19.80 1.27
N GLY A 978 -12.70 20.98 0.97
CA GLY A 978 -13.46 22.24 1.01
C GLY A 978 -14.81 22.13 0.27
N ALA A 979 -15.84 22.82 0.79
CA ALA A 979 -17.21 22.76 0.25
C ALA A 979 -17.30 23.28 -1.20
N VAL A 980 -16.50 24.30 -1.52
CA VAL A 980 -16.29 24.84 -2.87
C VAL A 980 -14.82 24.71 -3.24
N LYS A 981 -14.50 24.19 -4.42
CA LYS A 981 -13.14 24.22 -4.94
C LYS A 981 -12.98 25.36 -5.92
N VAL A 982 -11.89 26.11 -5.80
CA VAL A 982 -11.53 27.22 -6.68
C VAL A 982 -10.20 26.91 -7.33
N SER A 983 -10.20 26.80 -8.65
CA SER A 983 -9.05 26.39 -9.45
C SER A 983 -8.62 27.52 -10.38
N VAL A 984 -7.34 27.91 -10.34
CA VAL A 984 -6.87 29.18 -10.92
C VAL A 984 -5.69 28.97 -11.87
N ALA A 985 -5.88 29.36 -13.13
CA ALA A 985 -4.84 29.34 -14.16
C ALA A 985 -4.84 30.62 -14.99
N SER A 986 -3.70 30.92 -15.63
CA SER A 986 -3.62 32.01 -16.62
C SER A 986 -2.93 31.53 -17.89
N GLY A 987 -3.47 31.94 -19.03
CA GLY A 987 -2.95 31.61 -20.36
C GLY A 987 -2.10 32.73 -20.97
N ARG A 988 -1.70 32.52 -22.23
CA ARG A 988 -0.99 33.53 -23.04
C ARG A 988 -1.89 34.68 -23.50
N ASP A 989 -3.21 34.51 -23.43
CA ASP A 989 -4.20 35.58 -23.63
C ASP A 989 -4.21 36.62 -22.49
N GLY A 990 -3.42 36.39 -21.43
CA GLY A 990 -3.25 37.31 -20.32
C GLY A 990 -4.48 37.41 -19.42
N ARG A 991 -5.47 36.52 -19.56
CA ARG A 991 -6.65 36.45 -18.68
C ARG A 991 -6.38 35.50 -17.51
N LEU A 992 -7.11 35.70 -16.41
CA LEU A 992 -7.11 34.78 -15.26
C LEU A 992 -8.40 33.97 -15.29
N GLY A 993 -8.30 32.68 -15.53
CA GLY A 993 -9.43 31.74 -15.45
C GLY A 993 -9.59 31.23 -14.02
N LEU A 994 -10.82 31.29 -13.51
CA LEU A 994 -11.21 30.67 -12.25
C LEU A 994 -12.34 29.67 -12.49
N GLY A 995 -12.09 28.41 -12.17
CA GLY A 995 -13.09 27.34 -12.18
C GLY A 995 -13.59 27.04 -10.78
N PHE A 996 -14.91 26.94 -10.62
CA PHE A 996 -15.59 26.68 -9.35
C PHE A 996 -16.30 25.34 -9.43
N THR A 997 -16.03 24.43 -8.50
CA THR A 997 -16.82 23.20 -8.33
C THR A 997 -17.39 23.08 -6.93
N TRP A 998 -18.60 22.55 -6.85
CA TRP A 998 -19.25 22.22 -5.58
C TRP A 998 -20.07 20.95 -5.76
N GLN A 999 -20.41 20.31 -4.63
CA GLN A 999 -21.28 19.15 -4.65
C GLN A 999 -22.74 19.62 -4.65
N GLU A 1000 -23.53 19.10 -5.57
CA GLU A 1000 -24.97 19.35 -5.64
C GLU A 1000 -25.63 19.01 -4.29
N GLY A 1001 -26.46 19.92 -3.80
CA GLY A 1001 -27.17 19.77 -2.53
C GLY A 1001 -26.35 20.11 -1.27
N ILE A 1002 -25.02 20.20 -1.35
CA ILE A 1002 -24.15 20.62 -0.24
C ILE A 1002 -24.02 22.13 -0.14
N VAL A 1003 -23.81 22.78 -1.29
CA VAL A 1003 -23.82 24.23 -1.45
C VAL A 1003 -24.91 24.54 -2.49
N GLY A 1004 -25.70 25.60 -2.26
CA GLY A 1004 -26.71 26.03 -3.23
C GLY A 1004 -26.06 26.67 -4.45
N ASP A 1005 -26.63 26.44 -5.64
CA ASP A 1005 -26.13 27.04 -6.88
C ASP A 1005 -26.17 28.58 -6.80
N ASP A 1006 -27.22 29.14 -6.18
CA ASP A 1006 -27.38 30.57 -5.89
C ASP A 1006 -26.26 31.15 -5.02
N VAL A 1007 -25.83 30.41 -4.00
CA VAL A 1007 -24.72 30.80 -3.12
C VAL A 1007 -23.41 30.90 -3.90
N VAL A 1008 -23.17 29.96 -4.82
CA VAL A 1008 -21.94 29.98 -5.64
C VAL A 1008 -22.00 31.07 -6.70
N GLU A 1009 -23.15 31.27 -7.35
CA GLU A 1009 -23.35 32.36 -8.32
C GLU A 1009 -23.11 33.74 -7.68
N GLU A 1010 -23.68 33.98 -6.50
CA GLU A 1010 -23.48 35.23 -5.75
C GLU A 1010 -22.03 35.38 -5.25
N LEU A 1011 -21.40 34.29 -4.79
CA LEU A 1011 -19.99 34.27 -4.42
C LEU A 1011 -19.08 34.68 -5.59
N VAL A 1012 -19.33 34.12 -6.76
CA VAL A 1012 -18.58 34.41 -8.00
C VAL A 1012 -18.75 35.88 -8.38
N GLN A 1013 -19.98 36.41 -8.33
CA GLN A 1013 -20.27 37.80 -8.63
C GLN A 1013 -19.57 38.75 -7.63
N ASN A 1014 -19.68 38.49 -6.33
CA ASN A 1014 -19.04 39.28 -5.28
C ASN A 1014 -17.51 39.24 -5.40
N LEU A 1015 -16.92 38.11 -5.77
CA LEU A 1015 -15.48 38.01 -6.03
C LEU A 1015 -15.06 38.91 -7.19
N VAL A 1016 -15.83 38.93 -8.29
CA VAL A 1016 -15.56 39.81 -9.45
C VAL A 1016 -15.66 41.27 -9.06
N ASP A 1017 -16.69 41.65 -8.30
CA ASP A 1017 -16.88 43.03 -7.83
C ASP A 1017 -15.75 43.46 -6.90
N LEU A 1018 -15.34 42.61 -5.95
CA LEU A 1018 -14.21 42.86 -5.06
C LEU A 1018 -12.88 43.00 -5.83
N ILE A 1019 -12.63 42.16 -6.84
CA ILE A 1019 -11.47 42.30 -7.71
C ILE A 1019 -11.51 43.66 -8.42
N ARG A 1020 -12.66 44.08 -8.94
CA ARG A 1020 -12.82 45.38 -9.62
C ARG A 1020 -12.54 46.54 -8.67
N GLU A 1021 -13.16 46.56 -7.49
CA GLU A 1021 -12.99 47.61 -6.48
C GLU A 1021 -11.53 47.77 -6.02
N ASN A 1022 -10.81 46.66 -5.89
CA ASN A 1022 -9.41 46.65 -5.47
C ASN A 1022 -8.41 46.84 -6.62
N THR A 1023 -8.90 46.97 -7.86
CA THR A 1023 -8.07 47.21 -9.06
C THR A 1023 -8.37 48.52 -9.77
N SER A 1024 -9.50 49.18 -9.50
CA SER A 1024 -9.79 50.52 -9.96
C SER A 1024 -8.87 51.55 -9.30
N GLU A 1025 -8.22 52.39 -10.10
CA GLU A 1025 -7.59 53.62 -9.60
C GLU A 1025 -8.68 54.47 -8.92
N CYS A 1026 -8.43 54.93 -7.70
CA CYS A 1026 -9.14 56.10 -7.19
C CYS A 1026 -8.92 57.23 -8.18
N ASN A 1027 -9.90 57.48 -9.05
CA ASN A 1027 -10.05 58.78 -9.69
C ASN A 1027 -10.31 59.80 -8.57
N THR A 1028 -9.24 60.33 -7.98
CA THR A 1028 -9.31 61.56 -7.22
C THR A 1028 -9.59 62.71 -8.18
N LEU A 1029 -10.70 63.39 -7.89
CA LEU A 1029 -11.02 64.76 -8.29
C LEU A 1029 -9.84 65.72 -8.20
#